data_AF-A0A553HIG8-F1
#
_entry.id   AF-A0A553HIG8-F1
#
_cell.length_a   1.000
_cell.length_b   1.000
_cell.length_c   1.000
_cell.angle_alpha   90.00
_cell.angle_beta   90.00
_cell.angle_gamma   90.00
#
_symmetry.space_group_name_H-M   'P 1'
#
loop_
_entity.id
_entity.type
_entity.pdbx_description
1 polymer ?
#
loop_
_entity_poly.entity_id
_entity_poly.type
_entity_poly.pdbx_seq_one_letter_code
_entity_poly.pdbx_strand_id
1 'polypeptide(L)'
;MSGNKQRPPFRAEHIGSLLRPKELTERRVELDDAKVLDIAHDKKLNEIEDKAINEIVKLQLDLGFHAINDGEYRRHLFWGTFFPNLEGFEEIVAPDWSMFRMYVPDIAAFTEAGHKPGESVVCTGKIKHVGSSYLPDWNYLKNLVPADRVKELKITLAAPNWYHLRYKKGMAYPESVYANDAEYFKDIGVAYATELQVLYDNGCRNVTIDDPNLAYFCSEKMLAGFKQDGEDADQLLDSYVKLYNDCITSRPSDMHLGIHLCRGNFAYSRHFSEGGYDRIATKLFKEINADTYFLEYDTERAGTFEPLKELPANKNVVLGVITSKFPELEDINKLRERVFSAADIIAGGSGQTREEALKRMGVSPQCGFASHHLGNSVTRDDMIAKLKLVRQLADSIWPGRDNVISLHELSLVLVDIAAITRSRELRLIDFIGASIDAHHSLPQVPTGSNKHLSPLQDSDMPDKKTPPPPNESITYSSGSEKGGSPDLRIVHYNDVYHVDSSSSEPVGGAARFMSLIQHYREGAEFKGQPELLTFFSGDAFNPSLESSVTKGDHMIPLLNNIGTDAAALGNHDLDFGVRKFRHLASKCNFPWLIANVLDPALGDDVPIGNCKKTHMITSSNGIKIGLIGLGEREWLATINSLPPNLIYKSASETARELVPQLRAEGAEIVIAVTHMREPNDNKLAEQTDGIIDIILGGHDHYYNHSLIKGTHVLRSGTDFKQLSYIEARRRPDGSGRWDIDITRRDVTSEIPEHPPTLELVDKVTASLKVTLQKPVGYTAAPLDARFRTVRLQESNIGNFVCDIMRHHYSGDCSLMASGTIRGDQVYPPGPILLKDIMSCFPFEDPVVVIRVVGQAIWDALENSVSLYPALEGRFPQVSNIKFEYDAGKPPGSRIVSASIGGEPIDLAKKYVLVTRGYMARGKDGYDSLLVEPEGGTAEEIVSEENGILISMMLRQYFMSLKVMGQWKHWGASMGRHWNEVTSKVGANHPHYKPCSPTRTNMSTPSENGGWDNWKPEKIRERRCSVTNLEESDSESEGETTRRRGRVVEHLDKEIQIMRRVFGKWARLAGIESKVADELKAGEVEVDWTRAIAPRVEGRIIRVDGGN
;
A
#
# COMPACT_ATOMS: atom_id res chain seq x y z
N MET A 1 -23.99 -11.25 -52.39
CA MET A 1 -23.32 -9.97 -52.06
C MET A 1 -23.63 -9.69 -50.61
N SER A 2 -22.64 -9.66 -49.72
CA SER A 2 -22.84 -9.36 -48.30
C SER A 2 -23.01 -7.86 -48.07
N GLY A 3 -23.73 -7.48 -47.01
CA GLY A 3 -23.86 -6.09 -46.57
C GLY A 3 -22.48 -5.49 -46.23
N ASN A 4 -22.34 -4.17 -46.37
CA ASN A 4 -21.03 -3.53 -46.33
C ASN A 4 -20.42 -3.47 -44.92
N LYS A 5 -19.64 -4.49 -44.54
CA LYS A 5 -18.95 -4.63 -43.23
C LYS A 5 -17.80 -3.63 -42.99
N GLN A 6 -17.59 -2.62 -43.84
CA GLN A 6 -16.53 -1.60 -43.74
C GLN A 6 -16.71 -0.56 -42.61
N ARG A 7 -17.46 -0.87 -41.56
CA ARG A 7 -17.65 -0.02 -40.37
C ARG A 7 -17.75 -0.91 -39.12
N PRO A 8 -17.14 -0.52 -37.97
CA PRO A 8 -17.54 -1.07 -36.68
C PRO A 8 -19.01 -0.71 -36.42
N PRO A 9 -19.73 -1.44 -35.55
CA PRO A 9 -21.14 -1.21 -35.31
C PRO A 9 -21.38 0.19 -34.70
N PHE A 10 -20.46 0.67 -33.86
CA PHE A 10 -20.53 1.97 -33.18
C PHE A 10 -19.15 2.66 -33.20
N ARG A 11 -19.10 4.00 -33.02
CA ARG A 11 -17.83 4.77 -32.94
C ARG A 11 -17.35 4.98 -31.52
N ALA A 12 -18.27 5.31 -30.61
CA ALA A 12 -18.05 5.29 -29.17
C ALA A 12 -18.44 3.89 -28.64
N GLU A 13 -17.47 3.20 -28.07
CA GLU A 13 -17.58 1.81 -27.63
C GLU A 13 -17.12 1.63 -26.19
N HIS A 14 -17.57 0.57 -25.54
CA HIS A 14 -17.02 0.11 -24.27
C HIS A 14 -17.02 -1.42 -24.20
N ILE A 15 -16.08 -1.95 -23.43
CA ILE A 15 -15.81 -3.38 -23.38
C ILE A 15 -16.86 -4.14 -22.55
N GLY A 16 -17.35 -3.54 -21.47
CA GLY A 16 -18.20 -4.18 -20.47
C GLY A 16 -17.66 -3.93 -19.07
N SER A 17 -17.96 -4.83 -18.14
CA SER A 17 -17.50 -4.84 -16.75
C SER A 17 -17.47 -3.44 -16.14
N LEU A 18 -18.61 -2.79 -16.08
CA LEU A 18 -18.75 -1.42 -15.55
C LEU A 18 -18.71 -1.45 -14.01
N LEU A 19 -18.48 -0.31 -13.36
CA LEU A 19 -18.42 -0.23 -11.89
C LEU A 19 -19.80 -0.48 -11.26
N ARG A 20 -19.95 -1.68 -10.71
CA ARG A 20 -21.10 -2.16 -9.93
C ARG A 20 -21.43 -1.18 -8.79
N PRO A 21 -22.71 -0.91 -8.49
CA PRO A 21 -23.09 -0.13 -7.31
C PRO A 21 -22.64 -0.82 -6.01
N LYS A 22 -22.37 -0.03 -4.96
CA LYS A 22 -21.88 -0.52 -3.67
C LYS A 22 -22.79 -1.61 -3.06
N GLU A 23 -24.10 -1.44 -3.15
CA GLU A 23 -25.14 -2.41 -2.71
C GLU A 23 -25.00 -3.78 -3.40
N LEU A 24 -24.64 -3.81 -4.69
CA LEU A 24 -24.41 -5.04 -5.45
C LEU A 24 -23.10 -5.72 -5.05
N THR A 25 -22.02 -4.95 -4.88
CA THR A 25 -20.74 -5.50 -4.40
C THR A 25 -20.88 -6.05 -2.97
N GLU A 26 -21.57 -5.35 -2.08
CA GLU A 26 -21.80 -5.81 -0.71
C GLU A 26 -22.63 -7.11 -0.66
N ARG A 27 -23.71 -7.23 -1.46
CA ARG A 27 -24.47 -8.49 -1.55
C ARG A 27 -23.66 -9.65 -2.14
N ARG A 28 -22.69 -9.37 -3.04
CA ARG A 28 -21.82 -10.42 -3.59
C ARG A 28 -20.79 -10.91 -2.56
N VAL A 29 -20.22 -10.02 -1.75
CA VAL A 29 -19.34 -10.40 -0.63
C VAL A 29 -20.08 -11.17 0.48
N GLU A 30 -21.39 -10.97 0.65
CA GLU A 30 -22.23 -11.85 1.50
C GLU A 30 -22.34 -13.31 0.97
N LEU A 31 -21.83 -13.61 -0.23
CA LEU A 31 -22.05 -14.86 -0.97
C LEU A 31 -20.76 -15.52 -1.54
N ASP A 32 -19.56 -14.97 -1.28
CA ASP A 32 -18.31 -15.39 -1.95
C ASP A 32 -17.87 -16.86 -1.67
N ASP A 33 -18.41 -17.52 -0.63
CA ASP A 33 -18.16 -18.95 -0.34
C ASP A 33 -19.15 -19.92 -1.03
N ALA A 34 -20.10 -19.42 -1.85
CA ALA A 34 -21.10 -20.23 -2.55
C ALA A 34 -20.70 -20.52 -4.01
N LYS A 35 -21.26 -21.60 -4.60
CA LYS A 35 -20.99 -21.96 -6.01
C LYS A 35 -21.58 -20.95 -6.98
N VAL A 36 -21.01 -20.85 -8.18
CA VAL A 36 -21.45 -19.89 -9.22
C VAL A 36 -22.94 -20.05 -9.54
N LEU A 37 -23.43 -21.28 -9.63
CA LEU A 37 -24.85 -21.58 -9.89
C LEU A 37 -25.77 -21.25 -8.69
N ASP A 38 -25.30 -21.46 -7.46
CA ASP A 38 -26.07 -21.12 -6.25
C ASP A 38 -26.21 -19.59 -6.12
N ILE A 39 -25.13 -18.85 -6.40
CA ILE A 39 -25.11 -17.37 -6.46
C ILE A 39 -26.10 -16.87 -7.52
N ALA A 40 -26.08 -17.45 -8.73
CA ALA A 40 -26.98 -17.06 -9.82
C ALA A 40 -28.48 -17.26 -9.50
N HIS A 41 -28.81 -18.10 -8.50
CA HIS A 41 -30.17 -18.36 -8.06
C HIS A 41 -30.59 -17.59 -6.79
N ASP A 42 -29.73 -16.76 -6.19
CA ASP A 42 -30.11 -15.92 -5.05
C ASP A 42 -31.09 -14.81 -5.46
N LYS A 43 -32.31 -14.83 -4.91
CA LYS A 43 -33.36 -13.87 -5.29
C LYS A 43 -33.03 -12.42 -4.90
N LYS A 44 -32.42 -12.21 -3.73
CA LYS A 44 -32.05 -10.87 -3.25
C LYS A 44 -30.97 -10.24 -4.14
N LEU A 45 -29.97 -11.02 -4.56
CA LEU A 45 -28.97 -10.61 -5.53
C LEU A 45 -29.62 -10.27 -6.88
N ASN A 46 -30.48 -11.16 -7.40
CA ASN A 46 -31.19 -10.94 -8.67
C ASN A 46 -32.00 -9.63 -8.70
N GLU A 47 -32.71 -9.29 -7.61
CA GLU A 47 -33.45 -8.02 -7.48
C GLU A 47 -32.53 -6.77 -7.49
N ILE A 48 -31.38 -6.86 -6.82
CA ILE A 48 -30.36 -5.78 -6.80
C ILE A 48 -29.68 -5.65 -8.17
N GLU A 49 -29.46 -6.77 -8.87
CA GLU A 49 -28.88 -6.80 -10.20
C GLU A 49 -29.80 -6.18 -11.25
N ASP A 50 -31.08 -6.57 -11.30
CA ASP A 50 -32.08 -5.98 -12.20
C ASP A 50 -32.14 -4.45 -12.05
N LYS A 51 -32.23 -3.96 -10.79
CA LYS A 51 -32.17 -2.54 -10.46
C LYS A 51 -30.90 -1.87 -11.01
N ALA A 52 -29.74 -2.45 -10.73
CA ALA A 52 -28.44 -1.90 -11.13
C ALA A 52 -28.25 -1.91 -12.66
N ILE A 53 -28.73 -2.95 -13.34
CA ILE A 53 -28.69 -3.10 -14.81
C ILE A 53 -29.58 -2.04 -15.47
N ASN A 54 -30.79 -1.84 -14.98
CA ASN A 54 -31.68 -0.77 -15.45
C ASN A 54 -31.03 0.63 -15.28
N GLU A 55 -30.40 0.90 -14.13
CA GLU A 55 -29.65 2.14 -13.90
C GLU A 55 -28.46 2.32 -14.87
N ILE A 56 -27.67 1.28 -15.13
CA ILE A 56 -26.48 1.41 -15.99
C ILE A 56 -26.83 1.43 -17.48
N VAL A 57 -27.87 0.72 -17.90
CA VAL A 57 -28.43 0.81 -19.26
C VAL A 57 -28.95 2.24 -19.50
N LYS A 58 -29.71 2.79 -18.55
CA LYS A 58 -30.14 4.19 -18.64
C LYS A 58 -28.95 5.16 -18.75
N LEU A 59 -27.90 5.00 -17.94
CA LEU A 59 -26.71 5.84 -18.05
C LEU A 59 -26.07 5.80 -19.45
N GLN A 60 -25.94 4.61 -20.04
CA GLN A 60 -25.35 4.47 -21.38
C GLN A 60 -26.21 5.20 -22.44
N LEU A 61 -27.53 5.11 -22.34
CA LEU A 61 -28.49 5.82 -23.19
C LEU A 61 -28.39 7.34 -23.00
N ASP A 62 -28.40 7.82 -21.75
CA ASP A 62 -28.27 9.24 -21.38
C ASP A 62 -26.91 9.85 -21.81
N LEU A 63 -25.87 9.02 -22.00
CA LEU A 63 -24.55 9.41 -22.50
C LEU A 63 -24.39 9.28 -24.03
N GLY A 64 -25.43 8.91 -24.77
CA GLY A 64 -25.36 8.79 -26.24
C GLY A 64 -24.52 7.61 -26.74
N PHE A 65 -24.48 6.50 -25.98
CA PHE A 65 -23.96 5.24 -26.49
C PHE A 65 -25.05 4.49 -27.28
N HIS A 66 -24.59 3.71 -28.26
CA HIS A 66 -25.38 2.69 -28.94
C HIS A 66 -24.86 1.27 -28.63
N ALA A 67 -23.61 1.12 -28.13
CA ALA A 67 -23.00 -0.15 -27.74
C ALA A 67 -23.54 -0.74 -26.42
N ILE A 68 -24.86 -0.68 -26.22
CA ILE A 68 -25.53 -0.88 -24.92
C ILE A 68 -25.35 -2.32 -24.42
N ASN A 69 -24.93 -2.48 -23.17
CA ASN A 69 -24.95 -3.76 -22.44
C ASN A 69 -25.41 -3.62 -20.99
N ASP A 70 -25.48 -4.74 -20.26
CA ASP A 70 -25.91 -4.83 -18.86
C ASP A 70 -24.85 -4.33 -17.85
N GLY A 71 -23.71 -3.81 -18.33
CA GLY A 71 -22.52 -3.55 -17.52
C GLY A 71 -21.79 -4.81 -17.05
N GLU A 72 -22.20 -6.00 -17.49
CA GLU A 72 -21.76 -7.34 -17.04
C GLU A 72 -21.95 -7.58 -15.53
N TYR A 73 -22.92 -6.87 -14.92
CA TYR A 73 -23.12 -6.85 -13.48
C TYR A 73 -23.41 -8.23 -12.87
N ARG A 74 -24.09 -9.11 -13.62
CA ARG A 74 -24.45 -10.49 -13.21
C ARG A 74 -23.27 -11.46 -13.19
N ARG A 75 -22.10 -11.07 -13.72
CA ARG A 75 -20.89 -11.92 -13.68
C ARG A 75 -20.18 -11.80 -12.34
N HIS A 76 -19.82 -12.95 -11.76
CA HIS A 76 -18.85 -13.04 -10.66
C HIS A 76 -17.41 -12.82 -11.19
N LEU A 77 -17.03 -13.57 -12.23
CA LEU A 77 -15.75 -13.48 -12.95
C LEU A 77 -16.01 -13.38 -14.48
N PHE A 78 -15.05 -12.85 -15.24
CA PHE A 78 -15.30 -12.38 -16.62
C PHE A 78 -15.81 -13.48 -17.59
N TRP A 79 -15.39 -14.73 -17.38
CA TRP A 79 -15.87 -15.91 -18.12
C TRP A 79 -17.33 -16.27 -17.87
N GLY A 80 -17.92 -15.78 -16.78
CA GLY A 80 -19.32 -15.97 -16.44
C GLY A 80 -19.73 -17.43 -16.27
N THR A 81 -20.98 -17.72 -16.59
CA THR A 81 -21.65 -19.00 -16.31
C THR A 81 -21.58 -20.03 -17.44
N PHE A 82 -20.96 -19.70 -18.59
CA PHE A 82 -21.06 -20.51 -19.81
C PHE A 82 -20.52 -21.93 -19.65
N PHE A 83 -19.24 -22.08 -19.30
CA PHE A 83 -18.60 -23.39 -19.18
C PHE A 83 -19.27 -24.30 -18.11
N PRO A 84 -19.61 -23.82 -16.89
CA PRO A 84 -20.38 -24.60 -15.91
C PRO A 84 -21.78 -25.08 -16.36
N ASN A 85 -22.37 -24.49 -17.40
CA ASN A 85 -23.70 -24.87 -17.91
C ASN A 85 -23.65 -25.80 -19.13
N LEU A 86 -22.46 -26.20 -19.59
CA LEU A 86 -22.31 -27.21 -20.64
C LEU A 86 -22.32 -28.63 -20.01
N GLU A 87 -23.07 -29.55 -20.61
CA GLU A 87 -22.97 -30.98 -20.26
C GLU A 87 -21.54 -31.45 -20.53
N GLY A 88 -20.93 -32.20 -19.60
CA GLY A 88 -19.56 -32.70 -19.75
C GLY A 88 -18.47 -31.82 -19.15
N PHE A 89 -18.83 -30.69 -18.52
CA PHE A 89 -17.96 -29.90 -17.66
C PHE A 89 -18.39 -29.97 -16.19
N GLU A 90 -17.43 -29.89 -15.27
CA GLU A 90 -17.64 -29.84 -13.82
C GLU A 90 -16.81 -28.72 -13.18
N GLU A 91 -17.42 -28.00 -12.23
CA GLU A 91 -16.80 -26.94 -11.43
C GLU A 91 -16.05 -27.55 -10.24
N ILE A 92 -14.76 -27.23 -10.10
CA ILE A 92 -13.88 -27.70 -9.02
C ILE A 92 -13.40 -26.51 -8.18
N VAL A 93 -13.60 -26.63 -6.87
CA VAL A 93 -13.18 -25.64 -5.86
C VAL A 93 -11.79 -26.02 -5.34
N ALA A 94 -10.91 -25.02 -5.14
CA ALA A 94 -9.52 -25.18 -4.70
C ALA A 94 -8.71 -26.21 -5.53
N PRO A 95 -8.63 -26.05 -6.87
CA PRO A 95 -7.90 -26.96 -7.76
C PRO A 95 -6.40 -27.06 -7.43
N ASP A 96 -5.81 -28.23 -7.64
CA ASP A 96 -4.39 -28.47 -7.42
C ASP A 96 -3.53 -27.70 -8.45
N TRP A 97 -2.62 -26.85 -7.97
CA TRP A 97 -1.70 -26.06 -8.79
C TRP A 97 -0.93 -26.87 -9.84
N SER A 98 -0.64 -28.15 -9.56
CA SER A 98 0.09 -29.02 -10.47
C SER A 98 -0.63 -29.24 -11.81
N MET A 99 -1.95 -29.00 -11.90
CA MET A 99 -2.68 -29.07 -13.17
C MET A 99 -2.41 -27.90 -14.12
N PHE A 100 -1.91 -26.75 -13.63
CA PHE A 100 -1.80 -25.52 -14.41
C PHE A 100 -0.41 -25.32 -15.04
N ARG A 101 -0.36 -24.69 -16.21
CA ARG A 101 0.87 -24.14 -16.81
C ARG A 101 1.26 -22.87 -16.05
N MET A 102 2.15 -23.00 -15.08
CA MET A 102 2.52 -21.91 -14.13
C MET A 102 3.13 -20.65 -14.77
N TYR A 103 3.49 -20.69 -16.06
CA TYR A 103 4.00 -19.58 -16.85
C TYR A 103 2.93 -18.87 -17.71
N VAL A 104 1.68 -19.35 -17.71
CA VAL A 104 0.57 -18.64 -18.35
C VAL A 104 0.25 -17.39 -17.51
N PRO A 105 0.13 -16.19 -18.11
CA PRO A 105 0.15 -14.92 -17.38
C PRO A 105 -0.82 -14.75 -16.21
N ASP A 106 -2.06 -15.26 -16.28
CA ASP A 106 -3.00 -15.17 -15.15
C ASP A 106 -2.56 -16.11 -14.00
N ILE A 107 -2.22 -17.35 -14.31
CA ILE A 107 -1.73 -18.35 -13.35
C ILE A 107 -0.47 -17.85 -12.64
N ALA A 108 0.50 -17.32 -13.41
CA ALA A 108 1.71 -16.71 -12.88
C ALA A 108 1.36 -15.58 -11.91
N ALA A 109 0.49 -14.65 -12.32
CA ALA A 109 0.11 -13.50 -11.52
C ALA A 109 -0.61 -13.87 -10.20
N PHE A 110 -1.47 -14.88 -10.19
CA PHE A 110 -2.10 -15.38 -8.96
C PHE A 110 -1.06 -16.05 -8.04
N THR A 111 -0.14 -16.84 -8.60
CA THR A 111 0.91 -17.54 -7.86
C THR A 111 1.88 -16.56 -7.19
N GLU A 112 2.35 -15.53 -7.92
CA GLU A 112 3.24 -14.47 -7.40
C GLU A 112 2.64 -13.73 -6.19
N ALA A 113 1.31 -13.58 -6.16
CA ALA A 113 0.58 -12.91 -5.08
C ALA A 113 0.23 -13.82 -3.90
N GLY A 114 0.52 -15.13 -3.98
CA GLY A 114 0.13 -16.11 -2.96
C GLY A 114 -1.38 -16.35 -2.86
N HIS A 115 -2.18 -15.85 -3.82
CA HIS A 115 -3.61 -16.16 -3.90
C HIS A 115 -3.79 -17.61 -4.31
N LYS A 116 -4.55 -18.41 -3.55
CA LYS A 116 -5.03 -19.72 -4.00
C LYS A 116 -5.98 -19.56 -5.19
N PRO A 117 -6.10 -20.53 -6.09
CA PRO A 117 -7.15 -20.51 -7.10
C PRO A 117 -8.47 -20.86 -6.41
N GLY A 118 -9.48 -20.02 -6.53
CA GLY A 118 -10.80 -20.27 -5.92
C GLY A 118 -11.54 -21.40 -6.62
N GLU A 119 -11.80 -21.22 -7.92
CA GLU A 119 -12.56 -22.12 -8.77
C GLU A 119 -11.83 -22.42 -10.08
N SER A 120 -12.18 -23.55 -10.71
CA SER A 120 -11.85 -23.85 -12.10
C SER A 120 -12.90 -24.82 -12.69
N VAL A 121 -12.93 -24.98 -14.00
CA VAL A 121 -13.94 -25.82 -14.68
C VAL A 121 -13.21 -26.82 -15.58
N VAL A 122 -13.41 -28.12 -15.33
CA VAL A 122 -12.72 -29.23 -16.01
C VAL A 122 -13.70 -30.04 -16.84
N CYS A 123 -13.23 -30.56 -17.98
CA CYS A 123 -14.04 -31.46 -18.78
C CYS A 123 -13.98 -32.88 -18.19
N THR A 124 -15.14 -33.47 -17.90
CA THR A 124 -15.28 -34.83 -17.35
C THR A 124 -16.07 -35.77 -18.27
N GLY A 125 -16.80 -35.22 -19.26
CA GLY A 125 -17.60 -35.96 -20.23
C GLY A 125 -17.68 -35.27 -21.59
N LYS A 126 -18.36 -35.90 -22.56
CA LYS A 126 -18.53 -35.32 -23.91
C LYS A 126 -19.36 -34.04 -23.85
N ILE A 127 -18.77 -32.96 -24.36
CA ILE A 127 -19.28 -31.59 -24.25
C ILE A 127 -20.56 -31.44 -25.08
N LYS A 128 -21.66 -30.98 -24.45
CA LYS A 128 -22.88 -30.56 -25.17
C LYS A 128 -23.46 -29.27 -24.63
N HIS A 129 -24.04 -28.49 -25.54
CA HIS A 129 -24.90 -27.37 -25.18
C HIS A 129 -26.30 -27.89 -24.85
N VAL A 130 -26.78 -27.59 -23.64
CA VAL A 130 -28.09 -28.05 -23.10
C VAL A 130 -29.04 -26.91 -22.75
N GLY A 131 -28.59 -25.67 -22.91
CA GLY A 131 -29.31 -24.45 -22.57
C GLY A 131 -28.35 -23.25 -22.56
N SER A 132 -28.83 -22.08 -22.96
CA SER A 132 -28.03 -20.84 -22.88
C SER A 132 -28.18 -20.23 -21.49
N SER A 133 -27.06 -20.09 -20.77
CA SER A 133 -27.03 -19.38 -19.49
C SER A 133 -27.07 -17.86 -19.65
N TYR A 134 -26.80 -17.35 -20.87
CA TYR A 134 -26.87 -15.92 -21.21
C TYR A 134 -28.28 -15.48 -21.64
N LEU A 135 -29.15 -16.41 -22.05
CA LEU A 135 -30.49 -16.08 -22.58
C LEU A 135 -31.43 -15.37 -21.57
N PRO A 136 -31.43 -15.67 -20.26
CA PRO A 136 -32.19 -14.89 -19.29
C PRO A 136 -31.74 -13.43 -19.23
N ASP A 137 -30.43 -13.20 -19.09
CA ASP A 137 -29.80 -11.87 -19.00
C ASP A 137 -30.03 -11.07 -20.29
N TRP A 138 -29.86 -11.72 -21.46
CA TRP A 138 -30.17 -11.14 -22.76
C TRP A 138 -31.63 -10.70 -22.87
N ASN A 139 -32.57 -11.55 -22.45
CA ASN A 139 -33.99 -11.21 -22.50
C ASN A 139 -34.37 -10.11 -21.50
N TYR A 140 -33.69 -10.01 -20.36
CA TYR A 140 -33.85 -8.87 -19.44
C TYR A 140 -33.37 -7.57 -20.09
N LEU A 141 -32.11 -7.53 -20.55
CA LEU A 141 -31.50 -6.38 -21.24
C LEU A 141 -32.34 -5.92 -22.46
N LYS A 142 -32.85 -6.87 -23.23
CA LYS A 142 -33.73 -6.65 -24.39
C LYS A 142 -35.04 -5.95 -24.05
N ASN A 143 -35.58 -6.13 -22.84
CA ASN A 143 -36.80 -5.47 -22.38
C ASN A 143 -36.58 -4.07 -21.82
N LEU A 144 -35.32 -3.65 -21.60
CA LEU A 144 -34.98 -2.30 -21.13
C LEU A 144 -34.88 -1.25 -22.25
N VAL A 145 -34.91 -1.66 -23.52
CA VAL A 145 -34.78 -0.76 -24.68
C VAL A 145 -35.96 -0.89 -25.65
N PRO A 146 -36.29 0.18 -26.42
CA PRO A 146 -37.24 0.08 -27.52
C PRO A 146 -36.88 -0.99 -28.55
N ALA A 147 -37.90 -1.62 -29.15
CA ALA A 147 -37.73 -2.78 -30.04
C ALA A 147 -36.83 -2.50 -31.27
N ASP A 148 -36.80 -1.26 -31.76
CA ASP A 148 -35.94 -0.81 -32.87
C ASP A 148 -34.47 -0.56 -32.45
N ARG A 149 -34.20 -0.43 -31.14
CA ARG A 149 -32.87 -0.34 -30.53
C ARG A 149 -32.31 -1.68 -30.04
N VAL A 150 -33.10 -2.77 -30.03
CA VAL A 150 -32.61 -4.13 -29.66
C VAL A 150 -31.42 -4.58 -30.51
N LYS A 151 -31.36 -4.15 -31.77
CA LYS A 151 -30.22 -4.38 -32.70
C LYS A 151 -28.90 -3.72 -32.28
N GLU A 152 -28.95 -2.76 -31.35
CA GLU A 152 -27.80 -2.01 -30.87
C GLU A 152 -27.17 -2.68 -29.64
N LEU A 153 -27.96 -3.47 -28.92
CA LEU A 153 -27.50 -4.24 -27.75
C LEU A 153 -26.32 -5.15 -28.11
N LYS A 154 -25.40 -5.27 -27.15
CA LYS A 154 -24.17 -6.04 -27.24
C LYS A 154 -24.06 -6.97 -26.04
N ILE A 155 -23.65 -8.22 -26.28
CA ILE A 155 -23.29 -9.16 -25.21
C ILE A 155 -21.86 -9.68 -25.41
N THR A 156 -21.12 -9.77 -24.31
CA THR A 156 -19.77 -10.35 -24.32
C THR A 156 -19.82 -11.83 -23.96
N LEU A 157 -19.04 -12.67 -24.61
CA LEU A 157 -18.85 -14.09 -24.29
C LEU A 157 -17.42 -14.35 -23.81
N ALA A 158 -17.23 -15.45 -23.08
CA ALA A 158 -15.90 -15.93 -22.71
C ALA A 158 -15.10 -16.41 -23.94
N ALA A 159 -13.77 -16.47 -23.80
CA ALA A 159 -12.91 -17.08 -24.80
C ALA A 159 -13.15 -18.61 -24.92
N PRO A 160 -13.29 -19.18 -26.13
CA PRO A 160 -13.53 -20.62 -26.31
C PRO A 160 -12.34 -21.49 -25.89
N ASN A 161 -11.13 -20.92 -25.83
CA ASN A 161 -9.91 -21.57 -25.37
C ASN A 161 -9.65 -21.43 -23.86
N TRP A 162 -10.53 -20.73 -23.10
CA TRP A 162 -10.19 -20.13 -21.79
C TRP A 162 -9.46 -21.10 -20.85
N TYR A 163 -10.09 -22.23 -20.53
CA TYR A 163 -9.53 -23.22 -19.61
C TYR A 163 -8.38 -24.04 -20.23
N HIS A 164 -8.39 -24.31 -21.53
CA HIS A 164 -7.40 -25.17 -22.19
C HIS A 164 -5.98 -24.58 -22.17
N LEU A 165 -5.82 -23.26 -22.27
CA LEU A 165 -4.48 -22.66 -22.21
C LEU A 165 -3.89 -22.81 -20.80
N ARG A 166 -4.74 -22.64 -19.78
CA ARG A 166 -4.37 -22.62 -18.36
C ARG A 166 -3.90 -23.98 -17.85
N TYR A 167 -4.47 -25.07 -18.35
CA TYR A 167 -4.13 -26.44 -17.94
C TYR A 167 -2.95 -27.03 -18.73
N LYS A 168 -2.10 -27.84 -18.07
CA LYS A 168 -1.05 -28.61 -18.74
C LYS A 168 -1.64 -29.62 -19.74
N LYS A 169 -0.82 -30.03 -20.71
CA LYS A 169 -1.12 -31.13 -21.63
C LYS A 169 -1.60 -32.38 -20.88
N GLY A 170 -2.74 -32.93 -21.31
CA GLY A 170 -3.38 -34.08 -20.66
C GLY A 170 -4.23 -33.76 -19.41
N MET A 171 -4.28 -32.51 -18.94
CA MET A 171 -5.06 -32.10 -17.76
C MET A 171 -6.38 -31.38 -18.11
N ALA A 172 -6.62 -31.05 -19.38
CA ALA A 172 -7.83 -30.33 -19.81
C ALA A 172 -9.08 -31.20 -19.96
N TYR A 173 -8.89 -32.49 -20.24
CA TYR A 173 -9.90 -33.53 -20.42
C TYR A 173 -9.25 -34.92 -20.23
N PRO A 174 -10.00 -35.97 -19.81
CA PRO A 174 -9.49 -37.34 -19.79
C PRO A 174 -9.32 -37.94 -21.19
N GLU A 175 -8.27 -38.74 -21.40
CA GLU A 175 -8.04 -39.52 -22.64
C GLU A 175 -9.19 -40.49 -22.97
N SER A 176 -9.96 -40.91 -21.95
CA SER A 176 -11.17 -41.74 -22.11
C SER A 176 -12.38 -40.98 -22.69
N VAL A 177 -12.32 -39.65 -22.72
CA VAL A 177 -13.39 -38.77 -23.22
C VAL A 177 -13.03 -38.17 -24.58
N TYR A 178 -11.78 -37.74 -24.77
CA TYR A 178 -11.27 -37.17 -26.03
C TYR A 178 -9.87 -37.72 -26.33
N ALA A 179 -9.65 -38.15 -27.58
CA ALA A 179 -8.36 -38.72 -27.98
C ALA A 179 -7.28 -37.68 -28.31
N ASN A 180 -7.66 -36.40 -28.47
CA ASN A 180 -6.79 -35.28 -28.82
C ASN A 180 -7.54 -33.94 -28.77
N ASP A 181 -6.79 -32.84 -28.74
CA ASP A 181 -7.33 -31.47 -28.64
C ASP A 181 -8.28 -31.11 -29.78
N ALA A 182 -8.09 -31.66 -30.99
CA ALA A 182 -8.95 -31.35 -32.13
C ALA A 182 -10.36 -31.96 -32.04
N GLU A 183 -10.53 -33.07 -31.31
CA GLU A 183 -11.88 -33.56 -30.97
C GLU A 183 -12.53 -32.71 -29.87
N TYR A 184 -11.76 -32.29 -28.86
CA TYR A 184 -12.23 -31.42 -27.78
C TYR A 184 -12.67 -30.06 -28.31
N PHE A 185 -11.82 -29.39 -29.11
CA PHE A 185 -12.12 -28.12 -29.77
C PHE A 185 -13.30 -28.21 -30.74
N LYS A 186 -13.54 -29.36 -31.38
CA LYS A 186 -14.71 -29.54 -32.24
C LYS A 186 -16.02 -29.44 -31.45
N ASP A 187 -16.11 -30.08 -30.29
CA ASP A 187 -17.33 -30.07 -29.49
C ASP A 187 -17.52 -28.72 -28.77
N ILE A 188 -16.43 -28.04 -28.35
CA ILE A 188 -16.46 -26.62 -27.96
C ILE A 188 -16.99 -25.75 -29.11
N GLY A 189 -16.49 -25.97 -30.33
CA GLY A 189 -16.92 -25.26 -31.54
C GLY A 189 -18.43 -25.39 -31.78
N VAL A 190 -18.97 -26.60 -31.66
CA VAL A 190 -20.41 -26.87 -31.74
C VAL A 190 -21.18 -26.17 -30.61
N ALA A 191 -20.67 -26.16 -29.38
CA ALA A 191 -21.33 -25.52 -28.25
C ALA A 191 -21.41 -23.99 -28.44
N TYR A 192 -20.33 -23.33 -28.85
CA TYR A 192 -20.32 -21.89 -29.16
C TYR A 192 -21.19 -21.55 -30.38
N ALA A 193 -21.15 -22.38 -31.44
CA ALA A 193 -22.02 -22.20 -32.60
C ALA A 193 -23.52 -22.30 -32.25
N THR A 194 -23.86 -23.18 -31.30
CA THR A 194 -25.23 -23.31 -30.76
C THR A 194 -25.62 -22.09 -29.94
N GLU A 195 -24.76 -21.62 -29.03
CA GLU A 195 -24.99 -20.41 -28.22
C GLU A 195 -25.22 -19.17 -29.10
N LEU A 196 -24.36 -18.94 -30.10
CA LEU A 196 -24.51 -17.83 -31.05
C LEU A 196 -25.84 -17.89 -31.82
N GLN A 197 -26.28 -19.09 -32.20
CA GLN A 197 -27.58 -19.27 -32.87
C GLN A 197 -28.75 -18.96 -31.91
N VAL A 198 -28.70 -19.46 -30.67
CA VAL A 198 -29.74 -19.18 -29.64
C VAL A 198 -29.86 -17.69 -29.35
N LEU A 199 -28.73 -16.98 -29.20
CA LEU A 199 -28.71 -15.54 -29.02
C LEU A 199 -29.25 -14.80 -30.26
N TYR A 200 -28.84 -15.20 -31.46
CA TYR A 200 -29.31 -14.61 -32.73
C TYR A 200 -30.83 -14.75 -32.93
N ASP A 201 -31.38 -15.94 -32.67
CA ASP A 201 -32.81 -16.24 -32.79
C ASP A 201 -33.64 -15.44 -31.78
N ASN A 202 -33.05 -15.12 -30.62
CA ASN A 202 -33.63 -14.21 -29.63
C ASN A 202 -33.34 -12.72 -29.92
N GLY A 203 -32.83 -12.39 -31.11
CA GLY A 203 -32.68 -11.03 -31.63
C GLY A 203 -31.31 -10.39 -31.42
N CYS A 204 -30.32 -11.11 -30.88
CA CYS A 204 -28.97 -10.57 -30.72
C CYS A 204 -28.30 -10.33 -32.07
N ARG A 205 -27.58 -9.20 -32.21
CA ARG A 205 -26.87 -8.84 -33.44
C ARG A 205 -25.43 -8.39 -33.23
N ASN A 206 -25.01 -8.06 -32.01
CA ASN A 206 -23.62 -7.73 -31.68
C ASN A 206 -23.15 -8.65 -30.56
N VAL A 207 -22.17 -9.50 -30.86
CA VAL A 207 -21.44 -10.29 -29.86
C VAL A 207 -19.99 -9.85 -29.84
N THR A 208 -19.37 -9.80 -28.67
CA THR A 208 -17.91 -9.65 -28.51
C THR A 208 -17.39 -10.86 -27.74
N ILE A 209 -16.25 -11.43 -28.13
CA ILE A 209 -15.56 -12.44 -27.31
C ILE A 209 -14.42 -11.74 -26.56
N ASP A 210 -14.36 -11.89 -25.24
CA ASP A 210 -13.26 -11.37 -24.41
C ASP A 210 -12.18 -12.45 -24.22
N ASP A 211 -11.01 -12.23 -24.82
CA ASP A 211 -9.93 -13.21 -24.89
C ASP A 211 -8.55 -12.60 -24.56
N PRO A 212 -8.08 -12.77 -23.31
CA PRO A 212 -6.71 -12.45 -22.95
C PRO A 212 -5.70 -13.54 -23.35
N ASN A 213 -6.14 -14.79 -23.56
CA ASN A 213 -5.29 -15.92 -23.94
C ASN A 213 -4.61 -15.70 -25.30
N LEU A 214 -5.29 -15.10 -26.28
CA LEU A 214 -4.71 -14.71 -27.56
C LEU A 214 -3.62 -13.64 -27.37
N ALA A 215 -3.82 -12.66 -26.47
CA ALA A 215 -2.81 -11.66 -26.15
C ALA A 215 -1.59 -12.27 -25.45
N TYR A 216 -1.78 -13.32 -24.63
CA TYR A 216 -0.71 -14.00 -23.90
C TYR A 216 0.36 -14.64 -24.81
N PHE A 217 0.06 -14.94 -26.07
CA PHE A 217 1.07 -15.38 -27.05
C PHE A 217 2.13 -14.32 -27.37
N CYS A 218 1.94 -13.05 -26.97
CA CYS A 218 2.96 -12.01 -27.03
C CYS A 218 3.92 -12.04 -25.82
N SER A 219 3.64 -12.83 -24.77
CA SER A 219 4.45 -12.91 -23.56
C SER A 219 5.67 -13.83 -23.75
N GLU A 220 6.87 -13.26 -23.76
CA GLU A 220 8.13 -14.02 -23.84
C GLU A 220 8.28 -15.05 -22.70
N LYS A 221 7.81 -14.72 -21.49
CA LYS A 221 7.77 -15.66 -20.35
C LYS A 221 6.93 -16.91 -20.67
N MET A 222 5.77 -16.72 -21.30
CA MET A 222 4.89 -17.83 -21.66
C MET A 222 5.52 -18.69 -22.78
N LEU A 223 6.05 -18.05 -23.82
CA LEU A 223 6.73 -18.74 -24.94
C LEU A 223 7.97 -19.52 -24.47
N ALA A 224 8.73 -18.97 -23.52
CA ALA A 224 9.85 -19.67 -22.88
C ALA A 224 9.40 -20.88 -22.04
N GLY A 225 8.21 -20.81 -21.42
CA GLY A 225 7.59 -21.92 -20.70
C GLY A 225 7.15 -23.06 -21.62
N PHE A 226 6.40 -22.74 -22.69
CA PHE A 226 6.03 -23.71 -23.74
C PHE A 226 7.26 -24.48 -24.27
N LYS A 227 8.35 -23.74 -24.55
CA LYS A 227 9.62 -24.32 -25.00
C LYS A 227 10.31 -25.22 -23.96
N GLN A 228 10.08 -25.01 -22.66
CA GLN A 228 10.61 -25.87 -21.58
C GLN A 228 9.79 -27.15 -21.42
N ASP A 229 8.46 -27.06 -21.55
CA ASP A 229 7.56 -28.23 -21.51
C ASP A 229 7.63 -29.08 -22.79
N GLY A 230 8.28 -28.60 -23.85
CA GLY A 230 8.38 -29.27 -25.16
C GLY A 230 7.10 -29.14 -25.98
N GLU A 231 6.27 -28.13 -25.71
CA GLU A 231 5.03 -27.83 -26.41
C GLU A 231 5.24 -26.73 -27.47
N ASP A 232 4.63 -26.86 -28.65
CA ASP A 232 4.71 -25.88 -29.73
C ASP A 232 3.61 -24.81 -29.58
N ALA A 233 4.02 -23.60 -29.18
CA ALA A 233 3.12 -22.47 -28.99
C ALA A 233 2.53 -21.93 -30.31
N ASP A 234 3.23 -22.05 -31.44
CA ASP A 234 2.71 -21.56 -32.72
C ASP A 234 1.69 -22.54 -33.31
N GLN A 235 1.90 -23.86 -33.14
CA GLN A 235 0.92 -24.89 -33.44
C GLN A 235 -0.34 -24.79 -32.55
N LEU A 236 -0.17 -24.46 -31.26
CA LEU A 236 -1.31 -24.23 -30.37
C LEU A 236 -2.09 -22.97 -30.78
N LEU A 237 -1.40 -21.89 -31.16
CA LEU A 237 -2.03 -20.69 -31.69
C LEU A 237 -2.82 -20.98 -32.98
N ASP A 238 -2.28 -21.77 -33.91
CA ASP A 238 -3.01 -22.22 -35.11
C ASP A 238 -4.26 -23.05 -34.76
N SER A 239 -4.16 -23.89 -33.72
CA SER A 239 -5.28 -24.67 -33.21
C SER A 239 -6.38 -23.77 -32.62
N TYR A 240 -6.00 -22.67 -31.96
CA TYR A 240 -6.96 -21.66 -31.47
C TYR A 240 -7.54 -20.79 -32.58
N VAL A 241 -6.75 -20.39 -33.59
CA VAL A 241 -7.25 -19.70 -34.79
C VAL A 241 -8.29 -20.57 -35.52
N LYS A 242 -8.04 -21.89 -35.60
CA LYS A 242 -9.01 -22.85 -36.13
C LYS A 242 -10.27 -22.95 -35.25
N LEU A 243 -10.11 -23.15 -33.93
CA LEU A 243 -11.23 -23.21 -32.98
C LEU A 243 -12.14 -21.97 -33.11
N TYR A 244 -11.55 -20.77 -33.14
CA TYR A 244 -12.28 -19.53 -33.35
C TYR A 244 -13.12 -19.55 -34.62
N ASN A 245 -12.54 -20.01 -35.73
CA ASN A 245 -13.27 -20.14 -36.99
C ASN A 245 -14.37 -21.22 -36.92
N ASP A 246 -14.12 -22.37 -36.28
CA ASP A 246 -15.12 -23.42 -36.07
C ASP A 246 -16.33 -22.89 -35.27
N CYS A 247 -16.08 -22.21 -34.15
CA CYS A 247 -17.11 -21.59 -33.29
C CYS A 247 -18.05 -20.62 -34.03
N ILE A 248 -17.58 -19.97 -35.11
CA ILE A 248 -18.25 -18.80 -35.72
C ILE A 248 -18.61 -19.01 -37.19
N THR A 249 -18.32 -20.18 -37.77
CA THR A 249 -18.55 -20.49 -39.20
C THR A 249 -20.03 -20.52 -39.56
N SER A 250 -20.91 -20.95 -38.65
CA SER A 250 -22.36 -20.99 -38.86
C SER A 250 -23.08 -19.67 -38.60
N ARG A 251 -22.39 -18.62 -38.12
CA ARG A 251 -23.10 -17.39 -37.67
C ARG A 251 -23.80 -16.68 -38.84
N PRO A 252 -25.05 -16.20 -38.66
CA PRO A 252 -25.77 -15.45 -39.70
C PRO A 252 -25.03 -14.19 -40.16
N SER A 253 -25.21 -13.82 -41.43
CA SER A 253 -24.37 -12.80 -42.08
C SER A 253 -24.53 -11.37 -41.57
N ASP A 254 -25.66 -11.09 -40.89
CA ASP A 254 -26.01 -9.84 -40.21
C ASP A 254 -25.64 -9.85 -38.72
N MET A 255 -25.10 -10.96 -38.19
CA MET A 255 -24.56 -11.05 -36.84
C MET A 255 -23.11 -10.55 -36.81
N HIS A 256 -22.87 -9.43 -36.11
CA HIS A 256 -21.57 -8.84 -35.92
C HIS A 256 -20.79 -9.55 -34.80
N LEU A 257 -19.53 -9.90 -35.07
CA LEU A 257 -18.63 -10.49 -34.08
C LEU A 257 -17.38 -9.64 -33.84
N GLY A 258 -17.24 -9.15 -32.61
CA GLY A 258 -16.02 -8.57 -32.07
C GLY A 258 -15.13 -9.59 -31.36
N ILE A 259 -13.82 -9.33 -31.29
CA ILE A 259 -12.90 -9.96 -30.33
C ILE A 259 -12.17 -8.85 -29.57
N HIS A 260 -12.19 -8.89 -28.24
CA HIS A 260 -11.37 -8.04 -27.38
C HIS A 260 -10.12 -8.80 -26.93
N LEU A 261 -8.95 -8.17 -27.10
CA LEU A 261 -7.68 -8.67 -26.61
C LEU A 261 -7.28 -7.98 -25.31
N CYS A 262 -7.99 -8.35 -24.25
CA CYS A 262 -7.72 -7.95 -22.87
C CYS A 262 -6.28 -8.30 -22.47
N ARG A 263 -5.56 -7.38 -21.81
CA ARG A 263 -4.22 -7.64 -21.25
C ARG A 263 -4.25 -7.84 -19.74
N GLY A 264 -5.45 -7.96 -19.17
CA GLY A 264 -5.72 -7.99 -17.74
C GLY A 264 -6.09 -6.59 -17.20
N ASN A 265 -7.26 -6.53 -16.56
CA ASN A 265 -7.66 -5.42 -15.69
C ASN A 265 -8.21 -5.97 -14.37
N PHE A 266 -7.33 -6.61 -13.60
CA PHE A 266 -7.63 -7.17 -12.29
C PHE A 266 -7.57 -6.11 -11.19
N ALA A 267 -8.00 -6.45 -9.97
CA ALA A 267 -8.12 -5.53 -8.84
C ALA A 267 -6.83 -4.71 -8.60
N TYR A 268 -7.02 -3.45 -8.20
CA TYR A 268 -5.96 -2.43 -8.11
C TYR A 268 -5.26 -2.15 -9.46
N SER A 269 -5.99 -2.30 -10.57
CA SER A 269 -5.54 -1.96 -11.92
C SER A 269 -4.41 -2.84 -12.48
N ARG A 270 -4.23 -4.04 -11.91
CA ARG A 270 -3.19 -5.00 -12.31
C ARG A 270 -3.47 -5.59 -13.69
N HIS A 271 -2.42 -5.67 -14.51
CA HIS A 271 -2.41 -6.38 -15.80
C HIS A 271 -1.68 -7.73 -15.70
N PHE A 272 -1.88 -8.55 -16.73
CA PHE A 272 -1.24 -9.86 -16.89
C PHE A 272 -0.22 -9.89 -18.05
N SER A 273 -0.45 -9.15 -19.14
CA SER A 273 0.41 -9.20 -20.34
C SER A 273 0.86 -7.82 -20.85
N GLU A 274 2.05 -7.77 -21.42
CA GLU A 274 2.73 -6.57 -21.94
C GLU A 274 3.22 -6.81 -23.39
N GLY A 275 3.85 -5.81 -24.00
CA GLY A 275 4.47 -5.93 -25.34
C GLY A 275 3.49 -5.80 -26.51
N GLY A 276 3.99 -5.44 -27.69
CA GLY A 276 3.18 -5.21 -28.89
C GLY A 276 2.53 -6.48 -29.45
N TYR A 277 1.45 -6.30 -30.23
CA TYR A 277 0.69 -7.41 -30.84
C TYR A 277 1.41 -8.04 -32.06
N ASP A 278 2.63 -7.59 -32.38
CA ASP A 278 3.38 -7.84 -33.62
C ASP A 278 3.51 -9.33 -33.98
N ARG A 279 3.77 -10.18 -32.98
CA ARG A 279 3.91 -11.64 -33.17
C ARG A 279 2.64 -12.29 -33.71
N ILE A 280 1.46 -11.85 -33.24
CA ILE A 280 0.18 -12.48 -33.55
C ILE A 280 -0.60 -11.75 -34.65
N ALA A 281 -0.29 -10.48 -34.93
CA ALA A 281 -1.07 -9.58 -35.78
C ALA A 281 -1.50 -10.19 -37.12
N THR A 282 -0.58 -10.86 -37.83
CA THR A 282 -0.85 -11.54 -39.10
C THR A 282 -1.95 -12.61 -38.95
N LYS A 283 -1.76 -13.60 -38.07
CA LYS A 283 -2.74 -14.69 -37.85
C LYS A 283 -4.06 -14.13 -37.31
N LEU A 284 -3.98 -13.28 -36.29
CA LEU A 284 -5.10 -12.62 -35.63
C LEU A 284 -6.03 -11.90 -36.63
N PHE A 285 -5.49 -10.99 -37.45
CA PHE A 285 -6.29 -10.11 -38.29
C PHE A 285 -6.70 -10.74 -39.63
N LYS A 286 -5.88 -11.65 -40.18
CA LYS A 286 -6.10 -12.23 -41.52
C LYS A 286 -6.78 -13.60 -41.49
N GLU A 287 -6.56 -14.40 -40.46
CA GLU A 287 -7.01 -15.81 -40.44
C GLU A 287 -8.24 -16.03 -39.54
N ILE A 288 -8.43 -15.26 -38.46
CA ILE A 288 -9.67 -15.34 -37.66
C ILE A 288 -10.80 -14.57 -38.35
N ASN A 289 -11.97 -15.19 -38.55
CA ASN A 289 -13.13 -14.59 -39.24
C ASN A 289 -14.01 -13.68 -38.36
N ALA A 290 -13.40 -12.86 -37.49
CA ALA A 290 -14.06 -11.78 -36.76
C ALA A 290 -14.32 -10.55 -37.65
N ASP A 291 -15.20 -9.65 -37.22
CA ASP A 291 -15.57 -8.42 -37.93
C ASP A 291 -14.88 -7.16 -37.36
N THR A 292 -14.65 -7.13 -36.03
CA THR A 292 -13.98 -6.03 -35.31
C THR A 292 -13.00 -6.56 -34.26
N TYR A 293 -11.86 -5.90 -34.08
CA TYR A 293 -10.93 -6.16 -32.97
C TYR A 293 -10.92 -4.98 -31.99
N PHE A 294 -11.03 -5.26 -30.69
CA PHE A 294 -10.98 -4.26 -29.61
C PHE A 294 -9.63 -4.40 -28.89
N LEU A 295 -8.74 -3.42 -29.07
CA LEU A 295 -7.33 -3.55 -28.74
C LEU A 295 -6.89 -2.50 -27.71
N GLU A 296 -6.16 -2.94 -26.68
CA GLU A 296 -5.62 -2.06 -25.64
C GLU A 296 -4.43 -1.25 -26.16
N TYR A 297 -4.51 0.08 -26.05
CA TYR A 297 -3.46 1.02 -26.44
C TYR A 297 -3.44 2.27 -25.54
N ASP A 298 -3.79 2.17 -24.25
CA ASP A 298 -3.82 3.34 -23.37
C ASP A 298 -2.41 3.90 -23.10
N THR A 299 -1.47 2.98 -22.79
CA THR A 299 -0.12 3.20 -22.27
C THR A 299 0.95 2.67 -23.21
N GLU A 300 2.18 3.19 -23.13
CA GLU A 300 3.31 2.77 -23.97
C GLU A 300 3.67 1.28 -23.80
N ARG A 301 3.43 0.74 -22.60
CA ARG A 301 3.49 -0.69 -22.24
C ARG A 301 2.65 -1.61 -23.15
N ALA A 302 1.59 -1.10 -23.77
CA ALA A 302 0.76 -1.84 -24.71
C ALA A 302 1.38 -2.00 -26.11
N GLY A 303 2.54 -1.37 -26.36
CA GLY A 303 3.23 -1.38 -27.64
C GLY A 303 2.80 -0.25 -28.58
N THR A 304 3.35 -0.28 -29.80
CA THR A 304 3.07 0.72 -30.84
C THR A 304 1.83 0.33 -31.67
N PHE A 305 1.39 1.23 -32.54
CA PHE A 305 0.32 0.96 -33.51
C PHE A 305 0.79 0.16 -34.74
N GLU A 306 2.08 -0.14 -34.92
CA GLU A 306 2.60 -0.85 -36.11
C GLU A 306 1.88 -2.18 -36.45
N PRO A 307 1.46 -3.03 -35.49
CA PRO A 307 0.63 -4.21 -35.76
C PRO A 307 -0.61 -3.94 -36.63
N LEU A 308 -1.21 -2.75 -36.52
CA LEU A 308 -2.42 -2.36 -37.25
C LEU A 308 -2.20 -2.26 -38.77
N LYS A 309 -0.94 -2.21 -39.23
CA LYS A 309 -0.55 -2.30 -40.64
C LYS A 309 -1.00 -3.61 -41.29
N GLU A 310 -1.08 -4.69 -40.51
CA GLU A 310 -1.51 -6.00 -41.00
C GLU A 310 -3.05 -6.14 -41.10
N LEU A 311 -3.83 -5.16 -40.60
CA LEU A 311 -5.29 -5.20 -40.49
C LEU A 311 -6.00 -5.03 -41.86
N PRO A 312 -6.63 -6.09 -42.43
CA PRO A 312 -7.22 -6.05 -43.76
C PRO A 312 -8.34 -5.01 -43.95
N ALA A 313 -8.50 -4.48 -45.17
CA ALA A 313 -9.48 -3.45 -45.50
C ALA A 313 -10.97 -3.83 -45.26
N ASN A 314 -11.26 -5.12 -45.08
CA ASN A 314 -12.59 -5.66 -44.73
C ASN A 314 -12.77 -5.95 -43.22
N LYS A 315 -11.81 -5.56 -42.38
CA LYS A 315 -11.83 -5.70 -40.91
C LYS A 315 -11.87 -4.33 -40.24
N ASN A 316 -12.52 -4.26 -39.09
CA ASN A 316 -12.62 -3.04 -38.28
C ASN A 316 -11.76 -3.15 -37.01
N VAL A 317 -11.46 -2.00 -36.41
CA VAL A 317 -10.76 -1.93 -35.11
C VAL A 317 -11.36 -0.86 -34.21
N VAL A 318 -11.44 -1.14 -32.92
CA VAL A 318 -11.76 -0.18 -31.88
C VAL A 318 -10.52 0.00 -31.01
N LEU A 319 -10.05 1.25 -30.91
CA LEU A 319 -8.83 1.58 -30.21
C LEU A 319 -9.13 1.95 -28.76
N GLY A 320 -8.68 1.11 -27.84
CA GLY A 320 -8.73 1.32 -26.40
C GLY A 320 -7.66 2.29 -25.92
N VAL A 321 -7.76 3.57 -26.34
CA VAL A 321 -6.77 4.63 -26.08
C VAL A 321 -7.00 5.41 -24.77
N ILE A 322 -8.15 5.23 -24.14
CA ILE A 322 -8.51 5.83 -22.84
C ILE A 322 -8.28 4.78 -21.75
N THR A 323 -7.63 5.13 -20.65
CA THR A 323 -7.39 4.21 -19.54
C THR A 323 -8.63 4.08 -18.64
N SER A 324 -9.05 2.85 -18.36
CA SER A 324 -10.04 2.51 -17.33
C SER A 324 -9.40 2.19 -15.96
N LYS A 325 -8.09 2.43 -15.81
CA LYS A 325 -7.28 2.09 -14.63
C LYS A 325 -6.99 3.28 -13.70
N PHE A 326 -7.00 4.51 -14.23
CA PHE A 326 -6.68 5.72 -13.50
C PHE A 326 -7.77 6.79 -13.69
N PRO A 327 -8.08 7.61 -12.66
CA PRO A 327 -9.16 8.61 -12.73
C PRO A 327 -8.79 9.84 -13.57
N GLU A 328 -7.50 10.13 -13.77
CA GLU A 328 -7.04 11.29 -14.54
C GLU A 328 -7.50 11.20 -16.00
N LEU A 329 -8.23 12.23 -16.46
CA LEU A 329 -8.75 12.32 -17.83
C LEU A 329 -7.64 12.72 -18.80
N GLU A 330 -7.58 12.01 -19.93
CA GLU A 330 -6.62 12.25 -20.99
C GLU A 330 -6.97 13.48 -21.84
N ASP A 331 -5.95 14.15 -22.36
CA ASP A 331 -6.13 15.27 -23.29
C ASP A 331 -6.79 14.79 -24.60
N ILE A 332 -7.99 15.29 -24.88
CA ILE A 332 -8.80 14.92 -26.05
C ILE A 332 -8.12 15.24 -27.40
N ASN A 333 -7.22 16.23 -27.45
CA ASN A 333 -6.48 16.55 -28.67
C ASN A 333 -5.33 15.56 -28.88
N LYS A 334 -4.58 15.23 -27.82
CA LYS A 334 -3.56 14.16 -27.88
C LYS A 334 -4.19 12.81 -28.25
N LEU A 335 -5.36 12.49 -27.67
CA LEU A 335 -6.13 11.31 -28.05
C LEU A 335 -6.51 11.32 -29.54
N ARG A 336 -6.97 12.45 -30.06
CA ARG A 336 -7.33 12.62 -31.48
C ARG A 336 -6.11 12.42 -32.40
N GLU A 337 -4.97 12.98 -32.05
CA GLU A 337 -3.69 12.78 -32.76
C GLU A 337 -3.26 11.32 -32.76
N ARG A 338 -3.36 10.61 -31.63
CA ARG A 338 -3.08 9.16 -31.56
C ARG A 338 -4.00 8.35 -32.48
N VAL A 339 -5.30 8.66 -32.53
CA VAL A 339 -6.24 7.97 -33.43
C VAL A 339 -5.94 8.28 -34.91
N PHE A 340 -5.52 9.49 -35.26
CA PHE A 340 -5.07 9.81 -36.62
C PHE A 340 -3.76 9.10 -36.99
N SER A 341 -2.80 9.00 -36.08
CA SER A 341 -1.55 8.24 -36.29
C SER A 341 -1.82 6.75 -36.53
N ALA A 342 -2.71 6.13 -35.73
CA ALA A 342 -3.16 4.76 -35.98
C ALA A 342 -3.87 4.62 -37.35
N ALA A 343 -4.66 5.62 -37.76
CA ALA A 343 -5.33 5.63 -39.05
C ALA A 343 -4.35 5.71 -40.23
N ASP A 344 -3.23 6.42 -40.10
CA ASP A 344 -2.16 6.47 -41.12
C ASP A 344 -1.46 5.12 -41.29
N ILE A 345 -1.18 4.42 -40.18
CA ILE A 345 -0.54 3.09 -40.21
C ILE A 345 -1.48 2.06 -40.86
N ILE A 346 -2.77 2.08 -40.50
CA ILE A 346 -3.82 1.27 -41.14
C ILE A 346 -3.96 1.59 -42.63
N ALA A 347 -3.96 2.89 -42.99
CA ALA A 347 -4.03 3.36 -44.37
C ALA A 347 -2.84 2.85 -45.19
N GLY A 348 -1.61 3.06 -44.70
CA GLY A 348 -0.38 2.61 -45.36
C GLY A 348 -0.25 1.08 -45.47
N GLY A 349 -0.73 0.33 -44.48
CA GLY A 349 -0.75 -1.14 -44.53
C GLY A 349 -1.75 -1.72 -45.52
N SER A 350 -2.94 -1.13 -45.61
CA SER A 350 -4.02 -1.60 -46.50
C SER A 350 -4.11 -0.91 -47.87
N GLY A 351 -3.22 0.03 -48.17
CA GLY A 351 -3.22 0.79 -49.44
C GLY A 351 -4.42 1.73 -49.59
N GLN A 352 -4.93 2.26 -48.48
CA GLN A 352 -6.12 3.12 -48.41
C GLN A 352 -5.74 4.58 -48.06
N THR A 353 -6.69 5.51 -48.13
CA THR A 353 -6.55 6.86 -47.54
C THR A 353 -6.80 6.85 -46.02
N ARG A 354 -6.32 7.87 -45.29
CA ARG A 354 -6.66 8.07 -43.86
C ARG A 354 -8.16 8.14 -43.65
N GLU A 355 -8.87 8.84 -44.54
CA GLU A 355 -10.32 9.00 -44.53
C GLU A 355 -11.05 7.67 -44.78
N GLU A 356 -10.40 6.67 -45.37
CA GLU A 356 -10.90 5.30 -45.53
C GLU A 356 -10.58 4.41 -44.34
N ALA A 357 -9.37 4.48 -43.78
CA ALA A 357 -9.04 3.84 -42.52
C ALA A 357 -9.99 4.30 -41.40
N LEU A 358 -10.26 5.60 -41.29
CA LEU A 358 -11.23 6.16 -40.35
C LEU A 358 -12.68 5.69 -40.59
N LYS A 359 -13.05 5.14 -41.76
CA LYS A 359 -14.38 4.51 -41.93
C LYS A 359 -14.50 3.19 -41.15
N ARG A 360 -13.38 2.48 -40.93
CA ARG A 360 -13.32 1.17 -40.26
C ARG A 360 -12.75 1.21 -38.82
N MET A 361 -12.70 2.38 -38.19
CA MET A 361 -12.16 2.60 -36.84
C MET A 361 -13.20 3.13 -35.83
N GLY A 362 -13.04 2.79 -34.56
CA GLY A 362 -13.77 3.36 -33.40
C GLY A 362 -12.83 3.58 -32.20
N VAL A 363 -13.37 4.09 -31.09
CA VAL A 363 -12.62 4.36 -29.84
C VAL A 363 -13.36 3.85 -28.61
N SER A 364 -12.60 3.41 -27.61
CA SER A 364 -13.11 2.92 -26.33
C SER A 364 -12.12 3.19 -25.18
N PRO A 365 -12.49 2.88 -23.92
CA PRO A 365 -11.49 2.58 -22.89
C PRO A 365 -10.69 1.31 -23.27
N GLN A 366 -9.54 1.08 -22.64
CA GLN A 366 -8.69 -0.11 -22.91
C GLN A 366 -9.47 -1.42 -22.72
N CYS A 367 -10.14 -1.55 -21.57
CA CYS A 367 -10.83 -2.73 -21.08
C CYS A 367 -12.09 -2.26 -20.31
N GLY A 368 -12.79 -3.15 -19.61
CA GLY A 368 -13.82 -2.75 -18.63
C GLY A 368 -13.25 -1.93 -17.46
N PHE A 369 -14.11 -1.49 -16.56
CA PHE A 369 -13.74 -0.72 -15.36
C PHE A 369 -13.65 -1.58 -14.08
N ALA A 370 -14.28 -2.75 -14.03
CA ALA A 370 -14.37 -3.62 -12.86
C ALA A 370 -14.53 -5.12 -13.23
N SER A 371 -13.52 -5.69 -13.88
CA SER A 371 -13.49 -7.12 -14.29
C SER A 371 -13.34 -8.11 -13.12
N HIS A 372 -13.29 -7.61 -11.88
CA HIS A 372 -13.36 -8.36 -10.63
C HIS A 372 -14.29 -7.62 -9.63
N HIS A 373 -14.97 -8.33 -8.74
CA HIS A 373 -15.97 -7.73 -7.83
C HIS A 373 -15.37 -6.66 -6.88
N LEU A 374 -14.09 -6.76 -6.54
CA LEU A 374 -13.34 -5.80 -5.71
C LEU A 374 -13.13 -4.42 -6.37
N GLY A 375 -13.37 -4.28 -7.67
CA GLY A 375 -13.25 -3.02 -8.39
C GLY A 375 -11.80 -2.56 -8.68
N ASN A 376 -11.65 -1.27 -8.99
CA ASN A 376 -10.42 -0.63 -9.41
C ASN A 376 -10.23 0.74 -8.73
N SER A 377 -9.07 1.37 -8.95
CA SER A 377 -8.68 2.69 -8.43
C SER A 377 -9.46 3.88 -9.02
N VAL A 378 -10.69 3.66 -9.51
CA VAL A 378 -11.51 4.56 -10.32
C VAL A 378 -12.92 4.56 -9.72
N THR A 379 -13.50 5.73 -9.46
CA THR A 379 -14.86 5.85 -8.90
C THR A 379 -15.94 5.76 -9.98
N ARG A 380 -17.22 5.65 -9.56
CA ARG A 380 -18.36 5.69 -10.49
C ARG A 380 -18.42 7.00 -11.28
N ASP A 381 -18.05 8.13 -10.66
CA ASP A 381 -18.04 9.44 -11.31
C ASP A 381 -16.87 9.57 -12.29
N ASP A 382 -15.69 9.01 -11.96
CA ASP A 382 -14.56 8.93 -12.89
C ASP A 382 -14.91 8.06 -14.11
N MET A 383 -15.60 6.93 -13.92
CA MET A 383 -16.11 6.12 -15.03
C MET A 383 -17.12 6.90 -15.89
N ILE A 384 -18.04 7.65 -15.28
CA ILE A 384 -18.97 8.53 -16.02
C ILE A 384 -18.19 9.59 -16.83
N ALA A 385 -17.14 10.17 -16.25
CA ALA A 385 -16.29 11.15 -16.93
C ALA A 385 -15.48 10.52 -18.09
N LYS A 386 -14.94 9.31 -17.91
CA LYS A 386 -14.25 8.54 -18.94
C LYS A 386 -15.17 8.13 -20.08
N LEU A 387 -16.40 7.69 -19.80
CA LEU A 387 -17.41 7.38 -20.82
C LEU A 387 -17.83 8.64 -21.60
N LYS A 388 -17.95 9.80 -20.93
CA LYS A 388 -18.14 11.10 -21.59
C LYS A 388 -16.96 11.45 -22.51
N LEU A 389 -15.72 11.22 -22.08
CA LEU A 389 -14.52 11.46 -22.88
C LEU A 389 -14.46 10.55 -24.14
N VAL A 390 -14.88 9.29 -24.04
CA VAL A 390 -15.01 8.37 -25.19
C VAL A 390 -16.00 8.91 -26.23
N ARG A 391 -17.21 9.33 -25.79
CA ARG A 391 -18.24 9.94 -26.64
C ARG A 391 -17.72 11.22 -27.31
N GLN A 392 -17.15 12.15 -26.54
CA GLN A 392 -16.57 13.40 -27.03
C GLN A 392 -15.43 13.19 -28.02
N LEU A 393 -14.53 12.22 -27.77
CA LEU A 393 -13.45 11.87 -28.69
C LEU A 393 -14.04 11.38 -30.02
N ALA A 394 -14.99 10.45 -29.97
CA ALA A 394 -15.66 9.90 -31.16
C ALA A 394 -16.38 11.00 -31.96
N ASP A 395 -17.13 11.89 -31.31
CA ASP A 395 -17.82 13.00 -31.97
C ASP A 395 -16.86 14.01 -32.60
N SER A 396 -15.68 14.20 -32.01
CA SER A 396 -14.63 15.08 -32.58
C SER A 396 -13.90 14.50 -33.80
N ILE A 397 -14.12 13.22 -34.13
CA ILE A 397 -13.51 12.51 -35.27
C ILE A 397 -14.57 12.13 -36.32
N TRP A 398 -15.78 11.75 -35.89
CA TRP A 398 -16.89 11.30 -36.74
C TRP A 398 -18.17 12.13 -36.53
N PRO A 399 -18.13 13.47 -36.66
CA PRO A 399 -19.24 14.34 -36.31
C PRO A 399 -20.52 13.97 -37.08
N GLY A 400 -21.62 13.83 -36.34
CA GLY A 400 -22.95 13.59 -36.88
C GLY A 400 -23.17 12.21 -37.53
N ARG A 401 -22.32 11.21 -37.25
CA ARG A 401 -22.43 9.86 -37.89
C ARG A 401 -23.06 8.77 -37.04
N ASP A 402 -23.12 8.93 -35.73
CA ASP A 402 -23.96 8.11 -34.84
C ASP A 402 -25.35 8.74 -34.66
N ASN A 403 -25.43 10.07 -34.72
CA ASN A 403 -26.64 10.87 -34.53
C ASN A 403 -27.66 10.74 -35.68
N VAL A 404 -28.37 9.62 -35.74
CA VAL A 404 -29.68 9.54 -36.42
C VAL A 404 -30.74 10.19 -35.51
N ILE A 405 -30.57 11.48 -35.25
CA ILE A 405 -31.53 12.30 -34.52
C ILE A 405 -32.81 12.35 -35.37
N SER A 406 -33.90 11.82 -34.81
CA SER A 406 -35.22 12.00 -35.41
C SER A 406 -35.54 13.49 -35.43
N LEU A 407 -36.08 13.99 -36.56
CA LEU A 407 -36.50 15.40 -36.71
C LEU A 407 -37.51 15.86 -35.63
N HIS A 408 -38.06 14.93 -34.85
CA HIS A 408 -38.88 15.18 -33.67
C HIS A 408 -38.09 15.82 -32.51
N GLU A 409 -36.88 15.37 -32.19
CA GLU A 409 -36.15 15.81 -30.98
C GLU A 409 -35.60 17.24 -31.10
N LEU A 410 -35.21 17.64 -32.32
CA LEU A 410 -34.86 19.04 -32.63
C LEU A 410 -36.02 20.02 -32.36
N SER A 411 -37.27 19.56 -32.35
CA SER A 411 -38.42 20.41 -32.02
C SER A 411 -38.54 20.70 -30.52
N LEU A 412 -38.08 19.79 -29.64
CA LEU A 412 -38.16 19.96 -28.19
C LEU A 412 -37.12 20.96 -27.68
N VAL A 413 -35.86 20.83 -28.13
CA VAL A 413 -34.76 21.73 -27.72
C VAL A 413 -35.03 23.19 -28.14
N LEU A 414 -35.69 23.41 -29.29
CA LEU A 414 -36.08 24.75 -29.75
C LEU A 414 -37.26 25.36 -28.96
N VAL A 415 -38.08 24.55 -28.28
CA VAL A 415 -39.18 25.04 -27.43
C VAL A 415 -38.64 25.52 -26.07
N ASP A 416 -37.74 24.78 -25.43
CA ASP A 416 -37.20 25.17 -24.11
C ASP A 416 -36.34 26.44 -24.17
N ILE A 417 -35.56 26.64 -25.24
CA ILE A 417 -34.78 27.87 -25.45
C ILE A 417 -35.71 29.11 -25.59
N ALA A 418 -36.90 28.94 -26.17
CA ALA A 418 -37.92 29.98 -26.27
C ALA A 418 -38.69 30.21 -24.95
N ALA A 419 -38.72 29.23 -24.03
CA ALA A 419 -39.31 29.37 -22.70
C ALA A 419 -38.38 30.12 -21.73
N ILE A 420 -37.09 29.77 -21.71
CA ILE A 420 -36.09 30.34 -20.80
C ILE A 420 -35.84 31.84 -21.05
N THR A 421 -36.04 32.31 -22.29
CA THR A 421 -35.90 33.72 -22.67
C THR A 421 -37.11 34.61 -22.33
N ARG A 422 -38.15 34.10 -21.64
CA ARG A 422 -39.37 34.87 -21.31
C ARG A 422 -39.75 35.00 -19.83
N SER A 423 -39.02 34.39 -18.90
CA SER A 423 -39.33 34.47 -17.45
C SER A 423 -38.43 35.43 -16.65
N ARG A 424 -37.37 35.97 -17.26
CA ARG A 424 -36.38 36.82 -16.59
C ARG A 424 -36.65 38.33 -16.64
N GLU A 425 -37.91 38.74 -16.78
CA GLU A 425 -38.31 40.13 -16.61
C GLU A 425 -39.79 40.24 -16.21
N LEU A 426 -40.08 40.41 -14.90
CA LEU A 426 -41.20 41.18 -14.34
C LEU A 426 -41.30 41.03 -12.80
N ARG A 427 -41.12 42.18 -12.10
CA ARG A 427 -41.68 42.54 -10.78
C ARG A 427 -41.22 41.81 -9.51
N LEU A 428 -40.26 42.46 -8.88
CA LEU A 428 -40.33 42.79 -7.45
C LEU A 428 -41.59 43.64 -7.14
N ILE A 429 -42.02 43.68 -5.85
CA ILE A 429 -43.03 44.57 -5.22
C ILE A 429 -44.51 44.15 -5.37
N ASP A 430 -45.08 43.65 -4.26
CA ASP A 430 -46.40 43.94 -3.64
C ASP A 430 -46.51 43.01 -2.38
N PHE A 431 -46.37 43.35 -1.08
CA PHE A 431 -46.65 44.46 -0.15
C PHE A 431 -47.81 44.14 0.86
N ILE A 432 -47.46 43.73 2.10
CA ILE A 432 -48.23 43.81 3.39
C ILE A 432 -49.55 42.97 3.49
N GLY A 433 -49.93 42.22 4.54
CA GLY A 433 -49.53 42.05 5.96
C GLY A 433 -50.76 41.64 6.84
N ALA A 434 -50.54 41.20 8.10
CA ALA A 434 -51.53 41.00 9.21
C ALA A 434 -52.63 39.88 9.10
N SER A 435 -53.19 39.30 10.19
CA SER A 435 -52.71 39.00 11.57
C SER A 435 -53.71 38.14 12.40
N ILE A 436 -53.22 37.49 13.49
CA ILE A 436 -53.90 37.22 14.80
C ILE A 436 -54.87 36.00 15.02
N ASP A 437 -54.81 35.51 16.30
CA ASP A 437 -55.61 34.52 17.07
C ASP A 437 -55.70 33.03 16.64
N ALA A 438 -55.90 32.01 17.51
CA ALA A 438 -55.68 31.64 18.94
C ALA A 438 -56.62 30.41 19.25
N HIS A 439 -56.62 29.60 20.34
CA HIS A 439 -56.09 29.65 21.72
C HIS A 439 -56.04 28.22 22.34
N HIS A 440 -55.14 27.95 23.32
CA HIS A 440 -55.18 26.87 24.37
C HIS A 440 -55.16 25.36 23.92
N SER A 441 -54.80 24.34 24.75
CA SER A 441 -54.65 24.22 26.23
C SER A 441 -53.51 23.28 26.69
N LEU A 442 -53.01 23.50 27.92
CA LEU A 442 -52.24 22.61 28.82
C LEU A 442 -52.68 22.94 30.28
N PRO A 443 -52.24 22.26 31.36
CA PRO A 443 -51.52 20.99 31.53
C PRO A 443 -52.31 20.01 32.47
N GLN A 444 -51.66 19.00 33.08
CA GLN A 444 -51.85 18.60 34.50
C GLN A 444 -50.66 17.75 35.01
N VAL A 445 -50.53 17.63 36.33
CA VAL A 445 -49.41 17.01 37.10
C VAL A 445 -50.02 16.14 38.21
N PRO A 446 -49.31 15.11 38.71
CA PRO A 446 -49.50 14.70 40.10
C PRO A 446 -48.21 14.49 40.91
N THR A 447 -48.06 15.27 41.98
CA THR A 447 -47.44 14.84 43.24
C THR A 447 -48.36 13.81 43.94
N GLY A 448 -47.94 12.86 44.78
CA GLY A 448 -46.64 12.60 45.42
C GLY A 448 -46.82 12.46 46.94
N SER A 449 -46.53 11.29 47.53
CA SER A 449 -46.61 11.07 49.00
C SER A 449 -45.83 9.84 49.50
N ASN A 450 -45.22 9.96 50.68
CA ASN A 450 -44.35 8.94 51.31
C ASN A 450 -45.08 7.80 52.05
N LYS A 451 -44.37 6.67 52.25
CA LYS A 451 -44.34 5.96 53.55
C LYS A 451 -43.05 5.14 53.72
N HIS A 452 -42.49 5.15 54.94
CA HIS A 452 -41.29 4.39 55.31
C HIS A 452 -41.60 2.91 55.58
N LEU A 453 -40.62 2.04 55.31
CA LEU A 453 -40.09 1.06 56.29
C LEU A 453 -38.73 0.50 55.80
N SER A 454 -37.89 0.08 56.75
CA SER A 454 -36.55 -0.49 56.57
C SER A 454 -36.26 -1.45 57.73
N PRO A 455 -35.11 -2.15 57.80
CA PRO A 455 -34.07 -2.39 56.79
C PRO A 455 -33.85 -3.90 56.51
N LEU A 456 -33.04 -4.23 55.50
CA LEU A 456 -32.21 -5.45 55.51
C LEU A 456 -30.88 -5.19 54.79
N GLN A 457 -29.83 -5.81 55.31
CA GLN A 457 -28.49 -5.94 54.72
C GLN A 457 -28.47 -7.22 53.85
N ASP A 458 -27.45 -7.56 53.05
CA ASP A 458 -26.06 -7.06 53.00
C ASP A 458 -25.45 -7.25 51.59
N SER A 459 -24.18 -6.85 51.41
CA SER A 459 -23.18 -7.36 50.45
C SER A 459 -23.62 -7.75 49.02
N ASP A 460 -23.39 -6.88 48.03
CA ASP A 460 -22.30 -7.04 47.05
C ASP A 460 -22.37 -5.99 45.93
N MET A 461 -21.40 -5.06 45.93
CA MET A 461 -21.12 -4.13 44.83
C MET A 461 -19.63 -4.25 44.47
N PRO A 462 -19.27 -4.78 43.29
CA PRO A 462 -17.87 -4.89 42.90
C PRO A 462 -17.30 -3.51 42.56
N ASP A 463 -16.39 -3.02 43.40
CA ASP A 463 -15.67 -1.76 43.18
C ASP A 463 -14.84 -1.85 41.89
N LYS A 464 -15.02 -0.88 40.99
CA LYS A 464 -14.24 -0.71 39.75
C LYS A 464 -13.95 0.77 39.51
N LYS A 465 -13.28 1.41 40.45
CA LYS A 465 -12.35 2.48 40.12
C LYS A 465 -11.24 1.91 39.24
N THR A 466 -11.08 2.41 38.03
CA THR A 466 -9.87 2.23 37.24
C THR A 466 -8.70 2.80 38.05
N PRO A 467 -7.61 2.05 38.31
CA PRO A 467 -6.42 2.66 38.89
C PRO A 467 -5.82 3.65 37.86
N PRO A 468 -5.33 4.83 38.30
CA PRO A 468 -4.59 5.71 37.40
C PRO A 468 -3.32 4.99 36.91
N PRO A 469 -2.90 5.15 35.64
CA PRO A 469 -1.76 4.41 35.12
C PRO A 469 -0.45 4.86 35.81
N PRO A 470 0.44 3.94 36.20
CA PRO A 470 1.80 4.31 36.63
C PRO A 470 2.57 5.06 35.53
N ASN A 471 3.81 5.47 35.83
CA ASN A 471 4.76 6.04 34.85
C ASN A 471 4.38 7.44 34.32
N GLU A 472 3.99 8.34 35.23
CA GLU A 472 4.04 9.79 35.01
C GLU A 472 5.42 10.33 35.41
N SER A 473 5.92 11.34 34.70
CA SER A 473 7.08 12.13 35.16
C SER A 473 6.91 13.62 34.83
N ILE A 474 7.13 14.48 35.83
CA ILE A 474 7.10 15.94 35.62
C ILE A 474 8.37 16.31 34.84
N THR A 475 8.18 16.77 33.61
CA THR A 475 9.27 17.28 32.75
C THR A 475 9.57 18.73 33.08
N TYR A 476 8.53 19.53 33.29
CA TYR A 476 8.65 20.92 33.71
C TYR A 476 7.45 21.29 34.60
N SER A 477 7.66 22.19 35.56
CA SER A 477 6.56 22.87 36.22
C SER A 477 6.89 24.35 36.41
N SER A 478 5.86 25.17 36.19
CA SER A 478 5.83 26.61 36.42
C SER A 478 6.11 27.03 37.86
N GLY A 479 5.89 26.14 38.83
CA GLY A 479 5.88 26.48 40.25
C GLY A 479 4.62 27.25 40.70
N SER A 480 3.64 27.44 39.82
CA SER A 480 2.31 27.95 40.19
C SER A 480 1.58 26.95 41.10
N GLU A 481 0.74 27.45 42.03
CA GLU A 481 -0.06 26.56 42.86
C GLU A 481 -1.07 25.79 41.99
N LYS A 482 -1.08 24.45 42.07
CA LYS A 482 -2.08 23.59 41.41
C LYS A 482 -3.49 23.69 42.03
N GLY A 483 -3.80 24.80 42.70
CA GLY A 483 -5.07 25.10 43.38
C GLY A 483 -6.17 25.57 42.44
N GLY A 484 -6.41 24.85 41.34
CA GLY A 484 -7.47 25.19 40.38
C GLY A 484 -7.43 24.38 39.11
N SER A 485 -8.56 24.36 38.38
CA SER A 485 -8.59 23.84 37.02
C SER A 485 -7.66 24.69 36.12
N PRO A 486 -6.91 24.08 35.19
CA PRO A 486 -6.14 24.84 34.19
C PRO A 486 -7.07 25.58 33.21
N ASP A 487 -6.54 26.63 32.56
CA ASP A 487 -7.23 27.36 31.48
C ASP A 487 -7.30 26.52 30.19
N LEU A 488 -6.23 25.79 29.88
CA LEU A 488 -6.14 24.90 28.71
C LEU A 488 -5.45 23.59 29.08
N ARG A 489 -5.86 22.52 28.39
CA ARG A 489 -5.36 21.15 28.55
C ARG A 489 -5.00 20.61 27.18
N ILE A 490 -3.75 20.23 26.99
CA ILE A 490 -3.21 19.85 25.68
C ILE A 490 -2.47 18.51 25.80
N VAL A 491 -2.68 17.60 24.85
CA VAL A 491 -1.78 16.48 24.58
C VAL A 491 -0.96 16.75 23.32
N HIS A 492 0.33 16.42 23.37
CA HIS A 492 1.23 16.44 22.23
C HIS A 492 1.92 15.08 22.01
N TYR A 493 2.03 14.69 20.75
CA TYR A 493 2.82 13.55 20.26
C TYR A 493 3.32 13.81 18.83
N ASN A 494 4.29 13.01 18.38
CA ASN A 494 5.02 13.20 17.11
C ASN A 494 5.59 11.86 16.61
N ASP A 495 5.90 11.76 15.31
CA ASP A 495 6.66 10.67 14.69
C ASP A 495 6.13 9.26 15.03
N VAL A 496 4.98 8.87 14.46
CA VAL A 496 4.29 7.61 14.75
C VAL A 496 4.20 6.69 13.53
N TYR A 497 5.09 5.71 13.48
CA TYR A 497 5.20 4.80 12.33
C TYR A 497 4.54 3.45 12.60
N HIS A 498 4.80 2.87 13.79
CA HIS A 498 4.35 1.53 14.15
C HIS A 498 3.08 1.51 15.01
N VAL A 499 2.10 0.68 14.63
CA VAL A 499 0.79 0.58 15.30
C VAL A 499 0.72 -0.49 16.39
N ASP A 500 1.45 -1.61 16.20
CA ASP A 500 1.65 -2.65 17.21
C ASP A 500 2.66 -2.19 18.28
N SER A 501 2.55 -2.69 19.51
CA SER A 501 3.55 -2.45 20.57
C SER A 501 4.91 -3.11 20.25
N SER A 502 6.00 -2.45 20.66
CA SER A 502 7.37 -2.96 20.59
C SER A 502 7.69 -3.98 21.71
N SER A 503 8.86 -4.61 21.65
CA SER A 503 9.29 -5.69 22.55
C SER A 503 9.99 -5.22 23.84
N SER A 504 10.16 -3.91 24.03
CA SER A 504 10.93 -3.30 25.13
C SER A 504 10.23 -2.08 25.71
N GLU A 505 10.31 -1.88 27.02
CA GLU A 505 9.69 -0.71 27.66
C GLU A 505 10.41 0.62 27.30
N PRO A 506 9.66 1.73 27.09
CA PRO A 506 8.20 1.80 26.99
C PRO A 506 7.67 1.18 25.69
N VAL A 507 6.79 0.18 25.80
CA VAL A 507 6.39 -0.65 24.65
C VAL A 507 5.64 0.12 23.56
N GLY A 508 4.91 1.18 23.88
CA GLY A 508 4.15 1.97 22.91
C GLY A 508 2.97 1.20 22.29
N GLY A 509 2.66 1.52 21.03
CA GLY A 509 1.56 0.92 20.26
C GLY A 509 0.22 1.62 20.47
N ALA A 510 -0.54 1.78 19.38
CA ALA A 510 -1.69 2.68 19.30
C ALA A 510 -2.83 2.31 20.27
N ALA A 511 -3.02 1.02 20.58
CA ALA A 511 -4.07 0.57 21.49
C ALA A 511 -3.83 0.98 22.96
N ARG A 512 -2.58 1.01 23.44
CA ARG A 512 -2.23 1.51 24.79
C ARG A 512 -2.24 3.02 24.86
N PHE A 513 -1.73 3.67 23.80
CA PHE A 513 -1.76 5.11 23.65
C PHE A 513 -3.19 5.65 23.70
N MET A 514 -4.14 5.02 22.99
CA MET A 514 -5.56 5.41 23.05
C MET A 514 -6.14 5.32 24.47
N SER A 515 -5.72 4.35 25.29
CA SER A 515 -6.15 4.29 26.70
C SER A 515 -5.67 5.49 27.52
N LEU A 516 -4.47 6.03 27.25
CA LEU A 516 -4.03 7.29 27.87
C LEU A 516 -4.81 8.50 27.34
N ILE A 517 -5.10 8.55 26.04
CA ILE A 517 -5.93 9.61 25.45
C ILE A 517 -7.32 9.62 26.10
N GLN A 518 -7.96 8.46 26.25
CA GLN A 518 -9.27 8.36 26.93
C GLN A 518 -9.16 8.65 28.43
N HIS A 519 -8.06 8.29 29.11
CA HIS A 519 -7.83 8.71 30.50
C HIS A 519 -7.79 10.24 30.63
N TYR A 520 -7.06 10.96 29.78
CA TYR A 520 -7.05 12.43 29.82
C TYR A 520 -8.34 13.09 29.31
N ARG A 521 -9.09 12.45 28.40
CA ARG A 521 -10.34 12.98 27.84
C ARG A 521 -11.55 12.75 28.74
N GLU A 522 -11.64 11.58 29.37
CA GLU A 522 -12.86 11.09 30.05
C GLU A 522 -12.65 10.77 31.55
N GLY A 523 -11.42 10.90 32.07
CA GLY A 523 -11.09 10.64 33.47
C GLY A 523 -11.92 11.46 34.46
N ALA A 524 -12.29 10.83 35.59
CA ALA A 524 -13.15 11.42 36.60
C ALA A 524 -12.51 12.65 37.29
N GLU A 525 -11.19 12.70 37.34
CA GLU A 525 -10.38 13.83 37.81
C GLU A 525 -10.42 15.05 36.86
N PHE A 526 -10.68 14.83 35.58
CA PHE A 526 -10.77 15.87 34.54
C PHE A 526 -12.20 16.39 34.33
N LYS A 527 -13.19 15.78 34.98
CA LYS A 527 -14.61 16.16 34.84
C LYS A 527 -14.87 17.58 35.35
N GLY A 528 -15.27 18.47 34.44
CA GLY A 528 -15.53 19.88 34.74
C GLY A 528 -14.32 20.80 34.52
N GLN A 529 -13.19 20.26 34.07
CA GLN A 529 -12.09 21.03 33.48
C GLN A 529 -12.37 21.31 31.99
N PRO A 530 -11.59 22.17 31.31
CA PRO A 530 -11.69 22.35 29.86
C PRO A 530 -11.50 21.06 29.06
N GLU A 531 -12.00 21.07 27.83
CA GLU A 531 -11.85 19.95 26.89
C GLU A 531 -10.39 19.78 26.46
N LEU A 532 -10.01 18.54 26.13
CA LEU A 532 -8.64 18.16 25.83
C LEU A 532 -8.30 18.41 24.35
N LEU A 533 -7.45 19.39 24.10
CA LEU A 533 -6.87 19.65 22.78
C LEU A 533 -5.73 18.66 22.50
N THR A 534 -5.58 18.23 21.24
CA THR A 534 -4.59 17.21 20.84
C THR A 534 -3.85 17.65 19.57
N PHE A 535 -2.54 17.85 19.66
CA PHE A 535 -1.70 18.29 18.54
C PHE A 535 -0.67 17.23 18.15
N PHE A 536 -0.43 17.09 16.85
CA PHE A 536 0.46 16.09 16.28
C PHE A 536 1.55 16.72 15.39
N SER A 537 2.83 16.48 15.68
CA SER A 537 3.94 17.12 14.94
C SER A 537 4.48 16.32 13.75
N GLY A 538 3.57 15.69 12.99
CA GLY A 538 3.87 15.06 11.70
C GLY A 538 4.58 13.71 11.77
N ASP A 539 4.79 13.12 10.59
CA ASP A 539 5.33 11.78 10.35
C ASP A 539 4.44 10.66 10.89
N ALA A 540 3.36 10.38 10.14
CA ALA A 540 2.38 9.34 10.41
C ALA A 540 2.22 8.31 9.28
N PHE A 541 2.45 8.68 8.02
CA PHE A 541 2.05 7.82 6.88
C PHE A 541 3.12 6.83 6.40
N ASN A 542 4.40 7.06 6.69
CA ASN A 542 5.56 6.24 6.31
C ASN A 542 6.72 6.53 7.29
N PRO A 543 7.75 5.67 7.47
CA PRO A 543 7.92 4.31 6.95
C PRO A 543 7.56 3.23 7.98
N SER A 544 6.61 2.37 7.62
CA SER A 544 6.21 1.20 8.39
C SER A 544 5.87 0.01 7.49
N LEU A 545 5.71 -1.17 8.06
CA LEU A 545 5.37 -2.39 7.31
C LEU A 545 3.91 -2.32 6.79
N GLU A 546 3.08 -1.66 7.57
CA GLU A 546 1.71 -1.29 7.27
C GLU A 546 1.64 -0.23 6.17
N SER A 547 2.55 0.75 6.15
CA SER A 547 2.63 1.75 5.07
C SER A 547 3.12 1.16 3.76
N SER A 548 4.06 0.19 3.77
CA SER A 548 4.51 -0.48 2.54
C SER A 548 3.35 -1.08 1.75
N VAL A 549 2.32 -1.61 2.43
CA VAL A 549 1.13 -2.21 1.79
C VAL A 549 -0.03 -1.23 1.62
N THR A 550 -0.38 -0.45 2.65
CA THR A 550 -1.56 0.44 2.61
C THR A 550 -1.27 1.83 2.03
N LYS A 551 0.01 2.13 1.75
CA LYS A 551 0.52 3.45 1.34
C LYS A 551 -0.02 4.59 2.23
N GLY A 552 -0.05 4.35 3.54
CA GLY A 552 -0.46 5.31 4.58
C GLY A 552 -1.92 5.25 5.04
N ASP A 553 -2.84 4.58 4.31
CA ASP A 553 -4.27 4.60 4.66
C ASP A 553 -4.59 3.98 6.04
N HIS A 554 -3.73 3.09 6.54
CA HIS A 554 -3.88 2.45 7.86
C HIS A 554 -3.92 3.42 9.05
N MET A 555 -3.22 4.56 8.97
CA MET A 555 -3.02 5.46 10.10
C MET A 555 -4.19 6.46 10.27
N ILE A 556 -4.94 6.75 9.20
CA ILE A 556 -6.08 7.67 9.19
C ILE A 556 -7.11 7.37 10.31
N PRO A 557 -7.67 6.14 10.44
CA PRO A 557 -8.66 5.86 11.49
C PRO A 557 -8.06 5.96 12.90
N LEU A 558 -6.75 5.76 13.07
CA LEU A 558 -6.08 5.94 14.36
C LEU A 558 -5.96 7.43 14.72
N LEU A 559 -5.46 8.28 13.81
CA LEU A 559 -5.34 9.74 14.03
C LEU A 559 -6.71 10.40 14.28
N ASN A 560 -7.75 9.95 13.57
CA ASN A 560 -9.13 10.41 13.74
C ASN A 560 -9.71 9.94 15.09
N ASN A 561 -9.49 8.68 15.50
CA ASN A 561 -9.98 8.16 16.78
C ASN A 561 -9.24 8.73 17.99
N ILE A 562 -7.95 9.05 17.84
CA ILE A 562 -7.19 9.82 18.83
C ILE A 562 -7.85 11.19 19.08
N GLY A 563 -8.56 11.75 18.10
CA GLY A 563 -9.19 13.05 18.20
C GLY A 563 -8.15 14.17 18.14
N THR A 564 -7.27 14.11 17.14
CA THR A 564 -6.29 15.15 16.82
C THR A 564 -7.02 16.39 16.29
N ASP A 565 -6.70 17.58 16.80
CA ASP A 565 -7.31 18.86 16.38
C ASP A 565 -6.55 19.56 15.25
N ALA A 566 -5.22 19.37 15.18
CA ALA A 566 -4.36 19.85 14.10
C ALA A 566 -3.05 19.06 14.05
N ALA A 567 -2.48 18.97 12.84
CA ALA A 567 -1.19 18.32 12.61
C ALA A 567 -0.21 19.22 11.84
N ALA A 568 1.09 19.13 12.13
CA ALA A 568 2.13 19.60 11.20
C ALA A 568 2.32 18.58 10.07
N LEU A 569 2.72 19.05 8.88
CA LEU A 569 3.16 18.16 7.81
C LEU A 569 4.60 17.67 8.10
N GLY A 570 4.76 16.35 8.29
CA GLY A 570 6.06 15.71 8.40
C GLY A 570 6.73 15.44 7.05
N ASN A 571 7.95 14.92 7.07
CA ASN A 571 8.67 14.58 5.84
C ASN A 571 8.25 13.26 5.21
N HIS A 572 8.10 12.19 5.98
CA HIS A 572 7.71 10.88 5.47
C HIS A 572 6.21 10.80 5.15
N ASP A 573 5.41 11.77 5.61
CA ASP A 573 4.04 11.99 5.13
C ASP A 573 3.96 12.26 3.61
N LEU A 574 5.06 12.73 2.99
CA LEU A 574 5.17 12.95 1.54
C LEU A 574 5.90 11.82 0.79
N ASP A 575 6.33 10.73 1.43
CA ASP A 575 7.12 9.67 0.76
C ASP A 575 6.38 8.98 -0.41
N PHE A 576 5.05 8.94 -0.35
CA PHE A 576 4.19 8.44 -1.44
C PHE A 576 3.77 9.53 -2.45
N GLY A 577 4.41 10.70 -2.39
CA GLY A 577 4.16 11.86 -3.24
C GLY A 577 2.99 12.73 -2.78
N VAL A 578 3.08 14.03 -3.10
CA VAL A 578 2.12 15.08 -2.69
C VAL A 578 0.66 14.76 -3.09
N ARG A 579 0.44 14.04 -4.21
CA ARG A 579 -0.89 13.58 -4.62
C ARG A 579 -1.50 12.58 -3.63
N LYS A 580 -0.70 11.62 -3.11
CA LYS A 580 -1.16 10.63 -2.12
C LYS A 580 -1.35 11.28 -0.76
N PHE A 581 -0.43 12.15 -0.32
CA PHE A 581 -0.60 12.94 0.90
C PHE A 581 -1.92 13.71 0.90
N ARG A 582 -2.23 14.47 -0.17
CA ARG A 582 -3.50 15.22 -0.31
C ARG A 582 -4.73 14.33 -0.13
N HIS A 583 -4.68 13.10 -0.65
CA HIS A 583 -5.76 12.12 -0.48
C HIS A 583 -5.87 11.61 0.97
N LEU A 584 -4.76 11.26 1.61
CA LEU A 584 -4.74 10.82 3.01
C LEU A 584 -5.23 11.95 3.95
N ALA A 585 -4.66 13.16 3.81
CA ALA A 585 -5.04 14.34 4.56
C ALA A 585 -6.53 14.73 4.38
N SER A 586 -7.11 14.51 3.19
CA SER A 586 -8.55 14.75 2.95
C SER A 586 -9.51 13.82 3.70
N LYS A 587 -8.99 12.73 4.28
CA LYS A 587 -9.73 11.79 5.14
C LYS A 587 -9.47 12.03 6.64
N CYS A 588 -8.57 12.95 6.99
CA CYS A 588 -8.35 13.37 8.37
C CYS A 588 -9.44 14.38 8.77
N ASN A 589 -9.95 14.27 10.00
CA ASN A 589 -10.97 15.17 10.54
C ASN A 589 -10.40 16.55 10.96
N PHE A 590 -9.11 16.78 10.74
CA PHE A 590 -8.32 17.92 11.20
C PHE A 590 -7.45 18.50 10.09
N PRO A 591 -7.12 19.80 10.12
CA PRO A 591 -6.22 20.40 9.15
C PRO A 591 -4.76 20.02 9.39
N TRP A 592 -4.07 19.79 8.28
CA TRP A 592 -2.61 19.70 8.21
C TRP A 592 -2.00 21.07 7.94
N LEU A 593 -0.90 21.39 8.64
CA LEU A 593 -0.30 22.71 8.70
C LEU A 593 1.15 22.72 8.18
N ILE A 594 1.44 23.63 7.25
CA ILE A 594 2.80 24.06 6.89
C ILE A 594 2.71 25.46 6.27
N ALA A 595 3.51 26.41 6.77
CA ALA A 595 3.44 27.81 6.36
C ALA A 595 4.58 28.24 5.43
N ASN A 596 5.72 27.54 5.50
CA ASN A 596 7.00 28.01 4.95
C ASN A 596 7.57 27.13 3.81
N VAL A 597 6.81 26.14 3.32
CA VAL A 597 7.10 25.42 2.06
C VAL A 597 5.93 25.59 1.11
N LEU A 598 6.17 26.30 0.02
CA LEU A 598 5.15 26.73 -0.94
C LEU A 598 5.34 26.01 -2.29
N ASP A 599 4.23 25.73 -2.95
CA ASP A 599 4.19 25.07 -4.26
C ASP A 599 3.61 26.04 -5.31
N PRO A 600 4.46 26.64 -6.17
CA PRO A 600 4.00 27.60 -7.19
C PRO A 600 2.98 27.02 -8.18
N ALA A 601 2.87 25.70 -8.34
CA ALA A 601 1.85 25.08 -9.17
C ALA A 601 0.44 25.14 -8.54
N LEU A 602 0.35 25.46 -7.24
CA LEU A 602 -0.90 25.71 -6.51
C LEU A 602 -1.21 27.22 -6.38
N GLY A 603 -0.20 28.08 -6.56
CA GLY A 603 -0.29 29.54 -6.55
C GLY A 603 0.86 30.19 -5.75
N ASP A 604 1.18 31.45 -6.06
CA ASP A 604 2.38 32.18 -5.62
C ASP A 604 2.68 32.15 -4.11
N ASP A 605 1.67 31.94 -3.26
CA ASP A 605 1.81 31.91 -1.80
C ASP A 605 1.03 30.75 -1.14
N VAL A 606 0.76 29.66 -1.89
CA VAL A 606 0.01 28.49 -1.43
C VAL A 606 0.96 27.38 -0.91
N PRO A 607 0.74 26.82 0.29
CA PRO A 607 1.57 25.73 0.81
C PRO A 607 1.45 24.42 0.03
N ILE A 608 2.54 23.65 0.05
CA ILE A 608 2.57 22.29 -0.50
C ILE A 608 1.44 21.42 0.09
N GLY A 609 0.88 20.52 -0.73
CA GLY A 609 -0.14 19.57 -0.28
C GLY A 609 -1.50 20.18 0.07
N ASN A 610 -1.79 21.43 -0.30
CA ASN A 610 -2.98 22.19 0.10
C ASN A 610 -3.10 22.38 1.64
N CYS A 611 -2.01 22.29 2.38
CA CYS A 611 -2.00 22.55 3.82
C CYS A 611 -2.36 24.01 4.15
N LYS A 612 -2.86 24.25 5.37
CA LYS A 612 -3.03 25.62 5.88
C LYS A 612 -1.69 26.15 6.41
N LYS A 613 -1.48 27.46 6.31
CA LYS A 613 -0.34 28.12 6.99
C LYS A 613 -0.56 28.18 8.51
N THR A 614 -1.76 28.61 8.87
CA THR A 614 -2.19 28.86 10.24
C THR A 614 -3.59 28.30 10.47
N HIS A 615 -3.98 28.14 11.73
CA HIS A 615 -5.33 27.79 12.11
C HIS A 615 -5.70 28.39 13.46
N MET A 616 -6.87 29.03 13.56
CA MET A 616 -7.44 29.48 14.83
C MET A 616 -8.38 28.41 15.38
N ILE A 617 -8.16 27.99 16.63
CA ILE A 617 -9.05 27.13 17.42
C ILE A 617 -9.64 27.98 18.57
N THR A 618 -10.87 27.69 18.98
CA THR A 618 -11.47 28.24 20.19
C THR A 618 -11.79 27.08 21.13
N SER A 619 -11.26 27.11 22.36
CA SER A 619 -11.51 26.06 23.37
C SER A 619 -12.94 26.12 23.92
N SER A 620 -13.36 25.08 24.66
CA SER A 620 -14.70 25.00 25.27
C SER A 620 -14.98 26.07 26.34
N ASN A 621 -13.95 26.72 26.89
CA ASN A 621 -14.05 27.90 27.75
C ASN A 621 -13.81 29.24 27.01
N GLY A 622 -13.82 29.25 25.68
CA GLY A 622 -13.84 30.44 24.83
C GLY A 622 -12.47 31.06 24.50
N ILE A 623 -11.37 30.43 24.91
CA ILE A 623 -10.00 30.93 24.71
C ILE A 623 -9.59 30.67 23.26
N LYS A 624 -8.99 31.68 22.61
CA LYS A 624 -8.47 31.56 21.24
C LYS A 624 -7.02 31.07 21.21
N ILE A 625 -6.78 29.97 20.49
CA ILE A 625 -5.47 29.38 20.23
C ILE A 625 -5.11 29.62 18.76
N GLY A 626 -4.01 30.34 18.52
CA GLY A 626 -3.44 30.51 17.18
C GLY A 626 -2.38 29.46 16.89
N LEU A 627 -2.57 28.65 15.86
CA LEU A 627 -1.62 27.64 15.40
C LEU A 627 -0.87 28.10 14.15
N ILE A 628 0.41 27.75 14.04
CA ILE A 628 1.24 27.89 12.84
C ILE A 628 2.01 26.59 12.57
N GLY A 629 2.01 26.11 11.32
CA GLY A 629 2.78 24.93 10.91
C GLY A 629 4.15 25.33 10.32
N LEU A 630 5.25 24.70 10.75
CA LEU A 630 6.60 25.00 10.20
C LEU A 630 7.41 23.71 9.98
N GLY A 631 8.21 23.70 8.90
CA GLY A 631 9.12 22.61 8.54
C GLY A 631 10.50 23.12 8.17
N GLU A 632 11.53 22.28 8.28
CA GLU A 632 12.91 22.67 8.00
C GLU A 632 13.27 22.60 6.51
N ARG A 633 14.45 23.09 6.11
CA ARG A 633 14.83 23.15 4.68
C ARG A 633 15.38 21.81 4.21
N GLU A 634 16.12 21.18 5.10
CA GLU A 634 16.86 19.94 4.92
C GLU A 634 15.91 18.78 4.52
N TRP A 635 14.67 18.84 5.01
CA TRP A 635 13.50 18.09 4.54
C TRP A 635 13.44 17.89 3.02
N LEU A 636 13.63 18.96 2.23
CA LEU A 636 13.43 18.92 0.79
C LEU A 636 14.47 18.05 0.05
N ALA A 637 15.55 17.64 0.74
CA ALA A 637 16.55 16.73 0.21
C ALA A 637 16.33 15.24 0.60
N THR A 638 15.45 14.95 1.57
CA THR A 638 15.25 13.59 2.11
C THR A 638 14.07 12.82 1.49
N ILE A 639 13.17 13.49 0.77
CA ILE A 639 12.02 12.84 0.12
C ILE A 639 12.39 12.34 -1.27
N ASN A 640 11.93 11.12 -1.61
CA ASN A 640 12.18 10.49 -2.90
C ASN A 640 11.55 11.23 -4.10
N SER A 641 10.40 11.89 -3.92
CA SER A 641 9.65 12.57 -5.00
C SER A 641 8.95 13.83 -4.51
N LEU A 642 9.30 14.97 -5.11
CA LEU A 642 8.71 16.29 -4.86
C LEU A 642 8.46 17.02 -6.19
N PRO A 643 7.49 17.97 -6.24
CA PRO A 643 7.38 18.91 -7.35
C PRO A 643 8.67 19.73 -7.53
N PRO A 644 9.07 20.06 -8.77
CA PRO A 644 10.19 20.97 -9.01
C PRO A 644 9.83 22.41 -8.58
N ASN A 645 10.85 23.21 -8.24
CA ASN A 645 10.73 24.65 -7.95
C ASN A 645 9.92 25.03 -6.70
N LEU A 646 9.81 24.15 -5.70
CA LEU A 646 9.25 24.50 -4.38
C LEU A 646 10.00 25.67 -3.73
N ILE A 647 9.26 26.59 -3.11
CA ILE A 647 9.81 27.78 -2.46
C ILE A 647 9.85 27.56 -0.95
N TYR A 648 11.06 27.48 -0.38
CA TYR A 648 11.29 27.48 1.06
C TYR A 648 11.43 28.92 1.58
N LYS A 649 10.56 29.31 2.51
CA LYS A 649 10.71 30.51 3.36
C LYS A 649 11.36 30.12 4.69
N SER A 650 12.15 31.00 5.28
CA SER A 650 12.78 30.74 6.59
C SER A 650 11.72 30.63 7.69
N ALA A 651 11.72 29.52 8.45
CA ALA A 651 10.73 29.28 9.51
C ALA A 651 10.63 30.45 10.52
N SER A 652 11.78 31.01 10.93
CA SER A 652 11.84 32.18 11.83
C SER A 652 11.29 33.47 11.21
N GLU A 653 11.35 33.62 9.89
CA GLU A 653 10.82 34.81 9.19
C GLU A 653 9.31 34.68 9.01
N THR A 654 8.83 33.52 8.54
CA THR A 654 7.41 33.18 8.45
C THR A 654 6.71 33.27 9.82
N ALA A 655 7.39 32.88 10.91
CA ALA A 655 6.87 33.07 12.26
C ALA A 655 6.73 34.56 12.64
N ARG A 656 7.74 35.40 12.38
CA ARG A 656 7.65 36.85 12.63
C ARG A 656 6.60 37.54 11.75
N GLU A 657 6.33 37.01 10.56
CA GLU A 657 5.27 37.49 9.66
C GLU A 657 3.86 37.14 10.17
N LEU A 658 3.61 35.87 10.52
CA LEU A 658 2.26 35.34 10.75
C LEU A 658 1.82 35.35 12.23
N VAL A 659 2.73 35.25 13.20
CA VAL A 659 2.35 35.27 14.63
C VAL A 659 1.68 36.58 15.04
N PRO A 660 2.15 37.78 14.63
CA PRO A 660 1.44 39.04 14.91
C PRO A 660 0.04 39.11 14.29
N GLN A 661 -0.19 38.45 13.15
CA GLN A 661 -1.50 38.39 12.50
C GLN A 661 -2.48 37.55 13.33
N LEU A 662 -2.05 36.37 13.79
CA LEU A 662 -2.83 35.54 14.73
C LEU A 662 -3.18 36.30 16.02
N ARG A 663 -2.27 37.11 16.56
CA ARG A 663 -2.57 37.97 17.72
C ARG A 663 -3.62 39.05 17.39
N ALA A 664 -3.55 39.67 16.21
CA ALA A 664 -4.54 40.66 15.76
C ALA A 664 -5.94 40.03 15.50
N GLU A 665 -6.00 38.77 15.08
CA GLU A 665 -7.24 37.97 14.99
C GLU A 665 -7.77 37.52 16.38
N GLY A 666 -6.97 37.73 17.43
CA GLY A 666 -7.34 37.56 18.83
C GLY A 666 -6.79 36.31 19.52
N ALA A 667 -5.72 35.68 19.02
CA ALA A 667 -5.08 34.53 19.68
C ALA A 667 -4.45 34.90 21.04
N GLU A 668 -4.98 34.36 22.14
CA GLU A 668 -4.49 34.56 23.50
C GLU A 668 -3.23 33.72 23.79
N ILE A 669 -3.14 32.54 23.19
CA ILE A 669 -1.92 31.73 23.13
C ILE A 669 -1.56 31.44 21.67
N VAL A 670 -0.27 31.45 21.33
CA VAL A 670 0.20 31.00 20.01
C VAL A 670 1.17 29.83 20.14
N ILE A 671 0.84 28.76 19.44
CA ILE A 671 1.56 27.50 19.42
C ILE A 671 2.07 27.24 18.00
N ALA A 672 3.37 27.02 17.85
CA ALA A 672 3.92 26.45 16.62
C ALA A 672 3.88 24.93 16.72
N VAL A 673 3.34 24.27 15.70
CA VAL A 673 3.40 22.80 15.55
C VAL A 673 4.38 22.56 14.40
N THR A 674 5.50 21.89 14.67
CA THR A 674 6.68 21.93 13.81
C THR A 674 7.22 20.54 13.50
N HIS A 675 7.56 20.29 12.24
CA HIS A 675 8.34 19.12 11.86
C HIS A 675 9.74 19.58 11.43
N MET A 676 10.53 19.91 12.45
CA MET A 676 11.91 20.37 12.38
C MET A 676 12.70 19.66 13.47
N ARG A 677 14.02 19.67 13.39
CA ARG A 677 14.90 19.14 14.45
C ARG A 677 15.07 20.13 15.60
N GLU A 678 15.42 19.62 16.77
CA GLU A 678 15.64 20.42 17.99
C GLU A 678 16.56 21.64 17.77
N PRO A 679 17.69 21.59 17.03
CA PRO A 679 18.51 22.77 16.77
C PRO A 679 17.77 23.85 15.96
N ASN A 680 16.85 23.46 15.06
CA ASN A 680 16.03 24.39 14.28
C ASN A 680 14.83 24.93 15.09
N ASP A 681 14.22 24.15 15.98
CA ASP A 681 13.19 24.64 16.92
C ASP A 681 13.79 25.58 17.99
N ASN A 682 14.95 25.25 18.55
CA ASN A 682 15.65 26.10 19.51
C ASN A 682 16.04 27.44 18.86
N LYS A 683 16.57 27.38 17.63
CA LYS A 683 16.85 28.56 16.79
C LYS A 683 15.58 29.35 16.45
N LEU A 684 14.42 28.70 16.25
CA LEU A 684 13.14 29.37 16.07
C LEU A 684 12.75 30.17 17.33
N ALA A 685 12.86 29.57 18.53
CA ALA A 685 12.62 30.27 19.79
C ALA A 685 13.60 31.45 20.00
N GLU A 686 14.90 31.24 19.78
CA GLU A 686 15.92 32.29 19.87
C GLU A 686 15.65 33.47 18.93
N GLN A 687 15.24 33.19 17.69
CA GLN A 687 15.10 34.18 16.63
C GLN A 687 13.73 34.86 16.59
N THR A 688 12.71 34.30 17.25
CA THR A 688 11.37 34.89 17.37
C THR A 688 11.16 35.68 18.67
N ASP A 689 12.17 35.69 19.55
CA ASP A 689 12.23 36.54 20.76
C ASP A 689 11.01 36.42 21.68
N GLY A 690 10.43 35.22 21.74
CA GLY A 690 9.31 34.90 22.61
C GLY A 690 7.91 35.26 22.10
N ILE A 691 7.69 35.65 20.84
CA ILE A 691 6.32 35.91 20.34
C ILE A 691 5.43 34.64 20.26
N ILE A 692 6.07 33.47 20.15
CA ILE A 692 5.49 32.12 20.28
C ILE A 692 5.56 31.72 21.76
N ASP A 693 4.49 31.16 22.31
CA ASP A 693 4.48 30.68 23.71
C ASP A 693 5.01 29.24 23.82
N ILE A 694 4.61 28.37 22.88
CA ILE A 694 5.01 26.95 22.83
C ILE A 694 5.37 26.55 21.39
N ILE A 695 6.49 25.85 21.22
CA ILE A 695 6.87 25.10 20.01
C ILE A 695 6.74 23.62 20.36
N LEU A 696 5.88 22.92 19.61
CA LEU A 696 5.68 21.48 19.66
C LEU A 696 6.36 20.87 18.43
N GLY A 697 7.37 20.03 18.63
CA GLY A 697 8.28 19.55 17.58
C GLY A 697 8.37 18.03 17.43
N GLY A 698 9.02 17.57 16.35
CA GLY A 698 9.20 16.15 16.02
C GLY A 698 10.58 15.81 15.41
N HIS A 699 10.61 14.92 14.43
CA HIS A 699 11.74 14.49 13.58
C HIS A 699 12.91 13.75 14.27
N ASP A 700 13.28 14.11 15.50
CA ASP A 700 14.48 13.55 16.15
C ASP A 700 14.22 12.21 16.91
N HIS A 701 12.96 11.80 17.00
CA HIS A 701 12.47 10.58 17.65
C HIS A 701 12.79 10.42 19.16
N TYR A 702 13.21 11.50 19.85
CA TYR A 702 13.44 11.48 21.29
C TYR A 702 12.57 12.49 22.04
N TYR A 703 12.30 12.17 23.31
CA TYR A 703 11.60 13.06 24.24
C TYR A 703 12.58 14.09 24.82
N ASN A 704 12.31 15.39 24.68
CA ASN A 704 13.04 16.46 25.37
C ASN A 704 12.23 17.76 25.50
N HIS A 705 12.61 18.58 26.48
CA HIS A 705 12.06 19.91 26.72
C HIS A 705 13.18 20.95 26.91
N SER A 706 12.99 22.15 26.36
CA SER A 706 13.81 23.33 26.65
C SER A 706 12.92 24.57 26.88
N LEU A 707 13.46 25.57 27.59
CA LEU A 707 12.79 26.86 27.82
C LEU A 707 13.73 27.98 27.34
N ILE A 708 13.45 28.53 26.17
CA ILE A 708 14.32 29.46 25.46
C ILE A 708 13.60 30.80 25.31
N LYS A 709 14.15 31.86 25.93
CA LYS A 709 13.57 33.22 25.94
C LYS A 709 12.10 33.31 26.40
N GLY A 710 11.61 32.31 27.14
CA GLY A 710 10.21 32.21 27.58
C GLY A 710 9.29 31.43 26.64
N THR A 711 9.78 30.96 25.48
CA THR A 711 9.10 29.96 24.65
C THR A 711 9.47 28.56 25.14
N HIS A 712 8.48 27.71 25.38
CA HIS A 712 8.70 26.29 25.65
C HIS A 712 8.94 25.55 24.32
N VAL A 713 10.01 24.76 24.20
CA VAL A 713 10.24 23.87 23.06
C VAL A 713 10.11 22.43 23.56
N LEU A 714 9.25 21.62 22.93
CA LEU A 714 8.88 20.30 23.42
C LEU A 714 8.77 19.29 22.28
N ARG A 715 9.48 18.17 22.40
CA ARG A 715 9.35 16.97 21.54
C ARG A 715 9.04 15.76 22.42
N SER A 716 8.15 14.89 21.94
CA SER A 716 7.37 13.97 22.78
C SER A 716 7.60 12.49 22.45
N GLY A 717 8.76 12.13 21.89
CA GLY A 717 9.16 10.74 21.66
C GLY A 717 8.96 10.27 20.21
N THR A 718 8.43 9.06 20.03
CA THR A 718 8.11 8.42 18.73
C THR A 718 7.22 7.18 18.94
N ASP A 719 6.64 6.61 17.88
CA ASP A 719 5.99 5.27 17.82
C ASP A 719 4.93 5.02 18.91
N PHE A 720 4.22 6.06 19.30
CA PHE A 720 3.28 6.03 20.44
C PHE A 720 3.93 5.57 21.77
N LYS A 721 5.26 5.55 21.89
CA LYS A 721 6.03 5.16 23.10
C LYS A 721 5.92 6.19 24.21
N GLN A 722 5.67 7.45 23.86
CA GLN A 722 5.44 8.57 24.78
C GLN A 722 4.31 9.50 24.31
N LEU A 723 3.80 10.30 25.26
CA LEU A 723 3.11 11.56 24.99
C LEU A 723 3.46 12.61 26.06
N SER A 724 3.19 13.87 25.76
CA SER A 724 3.17 14.95 26.77
C SER A 724 1.74 15.37 27.06
N TYR A 725 1.36 15.41 28.33
CA TYR A 725 0.19 16.14 28.82
C TYR A 725 0.65 17.50 29.38
N ILE A 726 -0.01 18.57 28.95
CA ILE A 726 0.39 19.96 29.19
C ILE A 726 -0.81 20.70 29.79
N GLU A 727 -0.58 21.37 30.91
CA GLU A 727 -1.55 22.27 31.54
C GLU A 727 -1.05 23.71 31.40
N ALA A 728 -1.89 24.59 30.86
CA ALA A 728 -1.59 26.01 30.74
C ALA A 728 -2.57 26.85 31.56
N ARG A 729 -2.06 27.89 32.23
CA ARG A 729 -2.80 28.85 33.05
C ARG A 729 -2.40 30.27 32.67
N ARG A 730 -3.34 31.22 32.58
CA ARG A 730 -3.03 32.64 32.29
C ARG A 730 -2.41 33.29 33.52
N ARG A 731 -1.31 34.03 33.35
CA ARG A 731 -0.67 34.73 34.48
C ARG A 731 -1.55 35.87 35.00
N PRO A 732 -1.69 36.01 36.34
CA PRO A 732 -2.44 37.11 36.95
C PRO A 732 -1.71 38.47 36.91
N ASP A 733 -0.48 38.51 36.39
CA ASP A 733 0.36 39.71 36.30
C ASP A 733 -0.02 40.67 35.14
N GLY A 734 -0.94 40.26 34.27
CA GLY A 734 -1.37 41.04 33.10
C GLY A 734 -0.36 41.06 31.95
N SER A 735 0.70 40.24 32.00
CA SER A 735 1.75 40.17 30.96
C SER A 735 1.30 39.53 29.64
N GLY A 736 0.11 38.91 29.61
CA GLY A 736 -0.36 38.07 28.49
C GLY A 736 0.39 36.74 28.38
N ARG A 737 1.21 36.38 29.37
CA ARG A 737 1.95 35.11 29.42
C ARG A 737 1.20 34.01 30.14
N TRP A 738 1.70 32.80 29.95
CA TRP A 738 1.14 31.56 30.43
C TRP A 738 2.12 30.88 31.38
N ASP A 739 1.59 30.30 32.46
CA ASP A 739 2.29 29.32 33.29
C ASP A 739 1.95 27.92 32.77
N ILE A 740 2.98 27.19 32.37
CA ILE A 740 2.89 25.87 31.75
C ILE A 740 3.47 24.82 32.70
N ASP A 741 2.74 23.74 32.92
CA ASP A 741 3.26 22.50 33.50
C ASP A 741 3.27 21.40 32.41
N ILE A 742 4.32 20.58 32.36
CA ILE A 742 4.50 19.52 31.37
C ILE A 742 4.75 18.19 32.08
N THR A 743 3.84 17.25 31.90
CA THR A 743 3.94 15.86 32.36
C THR A 743 4.21 14.95 31.16
N ARG A 744 5.34 14.22 31.22
CA ARG A 744 5.64 13.10 30.31
C ARG A 744 4.88 11.86 30.75
N ARG A 745 4.35 11.11 29.78
CA ARG A 745 3.81 9.77 29.98
C ARG A 745 4.52 8.78 29.08
N ASP A 746 5.04 7.72 29.71
CA ASP A 746 5.61 6.57 29.02
C ASP A 746 4.52 5.52 28.83
N VAL A 747 4.37 5.02 27.60
CA VAL A 747 3.33 4.05 27.25
C VAL A 747 3.83 2.63 27.52
N THR A 748 3.71 2.20 28.77
CA THR A 748 4.25 0.91 29.26
C THR A 748 3.28 -0.26 29.11
N SER A 749 3.79 -1.49 29.22
CA SER A 749 2.99 -2.71 29.08
C SER A 749 1.90 -2.87 30.16
N GLU A 750 2.08 -2.21 31.31
CA GLU A 750 1.10 -2.12 32.41
C GLU A 750 -0.20 -1.41 32.02
N ILE A 751 -0.16 -0.57 30.97
CA ILE A 751 -1.33 0.15 30.48
C ILE A 751 -2.23 -0.84 29.70
N PRO A 752 -3.54 -0.92 30.00
CA PRO A 752 -4.46 -1.77 29.27
C PRO A 752 -4.65 -1.28 27.83
N GLU A 753 -4.82 -2.21 26.89
CA GLU A 753 -5.13 -1.91 25.50
C GLU A 753 -6.61 -1.47 25.36
N HIS A 754 -6.87 -0.38 24.64
CA HIS A 754 -8.22 0.08 24.33
C HIS A 754 -8.87 -0.89 23.31
N PRO A 755 -9.92 -1.66 23.67
CA PRO A 755 -10.36 -2.79 22.85
C PRO A 755 -10.81 -2.42 21.42
N PRO A 756 -11.59 -1.33 21.19
CA PRO A 756 -11.93 -0.91 19.82
C PRO A 756 -10.71 -0.51 18.97
N THR A 757 -9.65 0.01 19.60
CA THR A 757 -8.40 0.33 18.88
C THR A 757 -7.57 -0.94 18.63
N LEU A 758 -7.58 -1.91 19.56
CA LEU A 758 -6.96 -3.20 19.35
C LEU A 758 -7.63 -3.97 18.19
N GLU A 759 -8.97 -3.99 18.14
CA GLU A 759 -9.73 -4.59 17.03
C GLU A 759 -9.44 -3.88 15.68
N LEU A 760 -9.28 -2.55 15.70
CA LEU A 760 -8.89 -1.77 14.52
C LEU A 760 -7.45 -2.11 14.07
N VAL A 761 -6.49 -2.15 14.99
CA VAL A 761 -5.09 -2.50 14.71
C VAL A 761 -5.00 -3.94 14.19
N ASP A 762 -5.68 -4.90 14.82
CA ASP A 762 -5.74 -6.28 14.34
C ASP A 762 -6.42 -6.38 12.97
N LYS A 763 -7.52 -5.66 12.70
CA LYS A 763 -8.15 -5.63 11.37
C LYS A 763 -7.20 -5.08 10.29
N VAL A 764 -6.43 -4.04 10.61
CA VAL A 764 -5.42 -3.43 9.74
C VAL A 764 -4.24 -4.37 9.48
N THR A 765 -3.82 -5.14 10.49
CA THR A 765 -2.60 -5.96 10.46
C THR A 765 -2.84 -7.46 10.24
N ALA A 766 -4.10 -7.93 10.19
CA ALA A 766 -4.44 -9.36 10.10
C ALA A 766 -3.84 -10.06 8.87
N SER A 767 -3.85 -9.41 7.71
CA SER A 767 -3.24 -9.90 6.46
C SER A 767 -1.72 -9.99 6.54
N LEU A 768 -1.09 -9.23 7.45
CA LEU A 768 0.35 -9.12 7.63
C LEU A 768 0.88 -10.08 8.70
N LYS A 769 0.20 -10.15 9.87
CA LYS A 769 0.67 -10.85 11.08
C LYS A 769 1.03 -12.33 10.84
N VAL A 770 0.22 -13.08 10.07
CA VAL A 770 0.40 -14.53 9.85
C VAL A 770 1.72 -14.91 9.14
N THR A 771 2.22 -14.05 8.26
CA THR A 771 3.49 -14.31 7.54
C THR A 771 4.67 -13.64 8.21
N LEU A 772 4.48 -12.47 8.83
CA LEU A 772 5.55 -11.61 9.30
C LEU A 772 6.04 -11.95 10.72
N GLN A 773 5.26 -12.70 11.50
CA GLN A 773 5.69 -13.28 12.79
C GLN A 773 6.61 -14.51 12.67
N LYS A 774 6.95 -14.95 11.45
CA LYS A 774 7.83 -16.12 11.24
C LYS A 774 9.29 -15.77 11.57
N PRO A 775 10.02 -16.59 12.37
CA PRO A 775 11.44 -16.41 12.58
C PRO A 775 12.21 -16.73 11.30
N VAL A 776 13.14 -15.85 10.93
CA VAL A 776 14.01 -16.01 9.75
C VAL A 776 15.45 -16.31 10.13
N GLY A 777 15.91 -15.82 11.29
CA GLY A 777 17.25 -16.04 11.82
C GLY A 777 17.28 -15.92 13.34
N TYR A 778 18.48 -15.87 13.92
CA TYR A 778 18.69 -15.73 15.35
C TYR A 778 19.97 -14.92 15.62
N THR A 779 19.98 -14.08 16.65
CA THR A 779 21.18 -13.37 17.10
C THR A 779 21.51 -13.62 18.57
N ALA A 780 22.80 -13.77 18.85
CA ALA A 780 23.37 -13.94 20.18
C ALA A 780 23.80 -12.61 20.82
N ALA A 781 23.78 -11.50 20.07
CA ALA A 781 24.17 -10.17 20.53
C ALA A 781 23.01 -9.17 20.30
N PRO A 782 22.84 -8.15 21.16
CA PRO A 782 21.85 -7.10 20.92
C PRO A 782 22.22 -6.30 19.66
N LEU A 783 21.26 -6.07 18.75
CA LEU A 783 21.48 -5.29 17.53
C LEU A 783 20.95 -3.87 17.71
N ASP A 784 21.84 -2.88 17.70
CA ASP A 784 21.46 -1.49 18.02
C ASP A 784 21.01 -0.70 16.79
N ALA A 785 19.72 -0.78 16.49
CA ALA A 785 19.06 -0.06 15.40
C ALA A 785 18.46 1.30 15.83
N ARG A 786 18.81 1.81 17.01
CA ARG A 786 18.34 3.11 17.50
C ARG A 786 18.80 4.24 16.59
N PHE A 787 17.87 5.14 16.25
CA PHE A 787 18.08 6.32 15.39
C PHE A 787 19.31 7.12 15.83
N ARG A 788 19.41 7.41 17.14
CA ARG A 788 20.55 8.15 17.72
C ARG A 788 21.89 7.41 17.63
N THR A 789 21.91 6.08 17.71
CA THR A 789 23.17 5.32 17.56
C THR A 789 23.62 5.36 16.12
N VAL A 790 22.77 4.91 15.19
CA VAL A 790 23.16 4.71 13.79
C VAL A 790 23.53 6.00 13.08
N ARG A 791 22.99 7.15 13.52
CA ARG A 791 23.25 8.49 12.95
C ARG A 791 24.40 9.28 13.62
N LEU A 792 25.08 8.75 14.63
CA LEU A 792 26.21 9.42 15.32
C LEU A 792 27.49 8.58 15.42
N GLN A 793 27.37 7.26 15.32
CA GLN A 793 28.48 6.34 15.57
C GLN A 793 28.29 5.01 14.81
N GLU A 794 29.34 4.21 14.78
CA GLU A 794 29.29 2.83 14.30
C GLU A 794 28.24 2.01 15.07
N SER A 795 27.45 1.23 14.35
CA SER A 795 26.53 0.26 14.93
C SER A 795 26.78 -1.14 14.39
N ASN A 796 26.61 -2.16 15.24
CA ASN A 796 26.82 -3.55 14.84
C ASN A 796 25.82 -4.05 13.78
N ILE A 797 24.59 -3.52 13.74
CA ILE A 797 23.65 -3.82 12.65
C ILE A 797 24.06 -3.13 11.34
N GLY A 798 24.65 -1.93 11.42
CA GLY A 798 25.21 -1.21 10.27
C GLY A 798 26.38 -1.96 9.65
N ASN A 799 27.35 -2.38 10.47
CA ASN A 799 28.48 -3.23 10.06
C ASN A 799 28.03 -4.50 9.35
N PHE A 800 27.09 -5.24 9.97
CA PHE A 800 26.59 -6.52 9.46
C PHE A 800 25.91 -6.39 8.10
N VAL A 801 25.07 -5.37 7.91
CA VAL A 801 24.42 -5.10 6.63
C VAL A 801 25.44 -4.72 5.55
N CYS A 802 26.38 -3.81 5.87
CA CYS A 802 27.39 -3.39 4.91
C CYS A 802 28.35 -4.54 4.52
N ASP A 803 28.65 -5.46 5.45
CA ASP A 803 29.46 -6.66 5.18
C ASP A 803 28.73 -7.62 4.25
N ILE A 804 27.44 -7.85 4.46
CA ILE A 804 26.62 -8.67 3.57
C ILE A 804 26.51 -8.02 2.17
N MET A 805 26.24 -6.70 2.09
CA MET A 805 26.21 -5.94 0.82
C MET A 805 27.53 -6.09 0.05
N ARG A 806 28.66 -5.80 0.70
CA ARG A 806 29.98 -5.88 0.08
C ARG A 806 30.33 -7.29 -0.38
N HIS A 807 30.06 -8.30 0.45
CA HIS A 807 30.41 -9.68 0.12
C HIS A 807 29.48 -10.31 -0.91
N HIS A 808 28.21 -9.93 -0.97
CA HIS A 808 27.29 -10.38 -2.00
C HIS A 808 27.72 -9.91 -3.40
N TYR A 809 28.07 -8.64 -3.56
CA TYR A 809 28.53 -8.09 -4.84
C TYR A 809 30.05 -8.17 -5.07
N SER A 810 30.81 -8.70 -4.11
CA SER A 810 32.28 -8.78 -4.13
C SER A 810 32.99 -7.44 -4.40
N GLY A 811 32.45 -6.34 -3.86
CA GLY A 811 33.05 -5.01 -3.97
C GLY A 811 34.26 -4.79 -3.06
N ASP A 812 35.07 -3.78 -3.38
CA ASP A 812 36.22 -3.37 -2.56
C ASP A 812 35.76 -2.84 -1.20
N CYS A 813 34.66 -2.08 -1.18
CA CYS A 813 34.10 -1.42 0.00
C CYS A 813 32.57 -1.30 -0.09
N SER A 814 31.92 -0.98 1.03
CA SER A 814 30.49 -0.61 1.05
C SER A 814 30.27 0.60 1.94
N LEU A 815 29.36 1.48 1.52
CA LEU A 815 28.96 2.70 2.22
C LEU A 815 27.43 2.83 2.16
N MET A 816 26.79 2.97 3.32
CA MET A 816 25.33 3.08 3.45
C MET A 816 24.98 4.25 4.38
N ALA A 817 24.15 5.17 3.91
CA ALA A 817 23.56 6.23 4.73
C ALA A 817 22.70 5.60 5.84
N SER A 818 22.99 5.94 7.10
CA SER A 818 22.34 5.39 8.28
C SER A 818 20.83 5.63 8.35
N GLY A 819 20.31 6.64 7.64
CA GLY A 819 18.87 6.84 7.43
C GLY A 819 18.14 5.64 6.80
N THR A 820 18.88 4.70 6.20
CA THR A 820 18.38 3.39 5.73
C THR A 820 17.86 2.51 6.86
N ILE A 821 18.41 2.63 8.07
CA ILE A 821 18.07 1.81 9.24
C ILE A 821 16.94 2.52 10.00
N ARG A 822 15.76 1.88 10.07
CA ARG A 822 14.53 2.50 10.62
C ARG A 822 13.96 1.82 11.86
N GLY A 823 14.61 0.79 12.39
CA GLY A 823 14.03 -0.04 13.46
C GLY A 823 13.80 0.65 14.82
N ASP A 824 14.46 1.80 15.07
CA ASP A 824 14.49 2.57 16.33
C ASP A 824 14.26 1.79 17.64
N GLN A 825 15.04 0.73 17.80
CA GLN A 825 15.08 -0.11 18.99
C GLN A 825 16.42 -0.85 19.07
N VAL A 826 16.70 -1.44 20.23
CA VAL A 826 17.73 -2.48 20.34
C VAL A 826 17.02 -3.82 20.20
N TYR A 827 17.23 -4.53 19.09
CA TYR A 827 16.71 -5.89 18.98
C TYR A 827 17.48 -6.79 19.96
N PRO A 828 16.81 -7.45 20.93
CA PRO A 828 17.50 -8.25 21.93
C PRO A 828 18.08 -9.54 21.33
N PRO A 829 19.05 -10.19 22.01
CA PRO A 829 19.44 -11.57 21.70
C PRO A 829 18.21 -12.48 21.67
N GLY A 830 18.03 -13.24 20.59
CA GLY A 830 16.79 -13.96 20.32
C GLY A 830 16.55 -14.24 18.83
N PRO A 831 15.34 -14.74 18.49
CA PRO A 831 14.94 -14.93 17.11
C PRO A 831 14.75 -13.57 16.42
N ILE A 832 15.29 -13.44 15.21
CA ILE A 832 14.98 -12.33 14.31
C ILE A 832 13.77 -12.76 13.47
N LEU A 833 12.68 -12.01 13.55
CA LEU A 833 11.45 -12.26 12.82
C LEU A 833 11.47 -11.57 11.45
N LEU A 834 10.63 -12.03 10.54
CA LEU A 834 10.48 -11.39 9.23
C LEU A 834 10.00 -9.94 9.35
N LYS A 835 9.11 -9.64 10.31
CA LYS A 835 8.71 -8.25 10.62
C LYS A 835 9.91 -7.38 11.02
N ASP A 836 10.88 -7.92 11.77
CA ASP A 836 11.99 -7.12 12.30
C ASP A 836 12.92 -6.66 11.18
N ILE A 837 13.19 -7.55 10.20
CA ILE A 837 13.94 -7.17 8.98
C ILE A 837 13.16 -6.11 8.18
N MET A 838 11.85 -6.27 8.01
CA MET A 838 11.07 -5.37 7.15
C MET A 838 10.77 -4.01 7.79
N SER A 839 10.58 -3.93 9.12
CA SER A 839 10.49 -2.65 9.83
C SER A 839 11.86 -1.97 9.96
N CYS A 840 12.96 -2.74 10.11
CA CYS A 840 14.30 -2.16 10.17
C CYS A 840 14.80 -1.66 8.81
N PHE A 841 14.36 -2.29 7.71
CA PHE A 841 14.70 -1.94 6.32
C PHE A 841 13.43 -1.85 5.43
N PRO A 842 12.59 -0.81 5.63
CA PRO A 842 11.27 -0.68 5.01
C PRO A 842 11.31 -0.10 3.58
N PHE A 843 12.45 0.47 3.18
CA PHE A 843 12.61 1.07 1.85
C PHE A 843 12.85 0.02 0.77
N GLU A 844 12.10 0.13 -0.33
CA GLU A 844 12.18 -0.74 -1.52
C GLU A 844 13.27 -0.25 -2.51
N ASP A 845 14.25 0.52 -2.03
CA ASP A 845 15.35 1.09 -2.80
C ASP A 845 16.53 0.09 -2.86
N PRO A 846 17.01 -0.28 -4.06
CA PRO A 846 17.91 -1.42 -4.26
C PRO A 846 19.37 -1.12 -3.90
N VAL A 847 20.14 -2.19 -3.65
CA VAL A 847 21.60 -2.14 -3.55
C VAL A 847 22.18 -2.06 -4.96
N VAL A 848 22.95 -1.01 -5.23
CA VAL A 848 23.66 -0.76 -6.49
C VAL A 848 25.17 -0.93 -6.30
N VAL A 849 25.88 -1.09 -7.41
CA VAL A 849 27.34 -1.21 -7.42
C VAL A 849 27.90 -0.22 -8.43
N ILE A 850 28.78 0.66 -7.96
CA ILE A 850 29.35 1.76 -8.76
C ILE A 850 30.89 1.74 -8.71
N ARG A 851 31.54 2.17 -9.78
CA ARG A 851 32.99 2.40 -9.82
C ARG A 851 33.29 3.88 -9.70
N VAL A 852 33.96 4.25 -8.62
CA VAL A 852 34.29 5.62 -8.25
C VAL A 852 35.78 5.76 -7.97
N VAL A 853 36.34 6.95 -8.18
CA VAL A 853 37.71 7.27 -7.75
C VAL A 853 37.78 7.44 -6.23
N GLY A 854 38.95 7.18 -5.62
CA GLY A 854 39.13 7.31 -4.17
C GLY A 854 38.76 8.69 -3.62
N GLN A 855 38.95 9.76 -4.41
CA GLN A 855 38.50 11.11 -4.09
C GLN A 855 36.99 11.17 -3.83
N ALA A 856 36.16 10.56 -4.69
CA ALA A 856 34.71 10.57 -4.53
C ALA A 856 34.23 9.83 -3.27
N ILE A 857 34.98 8.81 -2.81
CA ILE A 857 34.75 8.14 -1.53
C ILE A 857 35.17 9.05 -0.37
N TRP A 858 36.30 9.76 -0.48
CA TRP A 858 36.71 10.75 0.52
C TRP A 858 35.66 11.86 0.67
N ASP A 859 35.18 12.42 -0.44
CA ASP A 859 34.17 13.47 -0.48
C ASP A 859 32.81 12.98 0.08
N ALA A 860 32.47 11.71 -0.18
CA ALA A 860 31.29 11.06 0.40
C ALA A 860 31.42 10.91 1.93
N LEU A 861 32.61 10.55 2.44
CA LEU A 861 32.88 10.51 3.88
C LEU A 861 32.82 11.91 4.50
N GLU A 862 33.37 12.94 3.84
CA GLU A 862 33.25 14.34 4.28
C GLU A 862 31.79 14.82 4.35
N ASN A 863 30.96 14.54 3.32
CA ASN A 863 29.51 14.81 3.41
C ASN A 863 28.88 14.04 4.59
N SER A 864 29.23 12.77 4.77
CA SER A 864 28.61 11.91 5.78
C SER A 864 28.77 12.44 7.21
N VAL A 865 29.89 13.11 7.53
CA VAL A 865 30.13 13.76 8.83
C VAL A 865 29.96 15.29 8.81
N SER A 866 29.57 15.88 7.68
CA SER A 866 29.52 17.34 7.48
C SER A 866 28.62 18.08 8.47
N LEU A 867 27.47 17.50 8.83
CA LEU A 867 26.48 18.10 9.73
C LEU A 867 26.51 17.52 11.15
N TYR A 868 27.43 16.60 11.45
CA TYR A 868 27.62 16.07 12.81
C TYR A 868 27.85 17.23 13.82
N PRO A 869 27.23 17.23 15.02
CA PRO A 869 26.48 16.14 15.65
C PRO A 869 24.96 16.16 15.42
N ALA A 870 24.44 16.76 14.34
CA ALA A 870 23.03 16.61 13.98
C ALA A 870 22.70 15.14 13.66
N LEU A 871 21.48 14.69 14.00
CA LEU A 871 20.99 13.32 13.77
C LEU A 871 20.58 13.11 12.31
N GLU A 872 21.51 13.33 11.39
CA GLU A 872 21.27 13.27 9.95
C GLU A 872 21.29 11.85 9.39
N GLY A 873 20.39 11.57 8.44
CA GLY A 873 20.37 10.28 7.73
C GLY A 873 21.66 10.00 6.97
N ARG A 874 22.39 11.06 6.58
CA ARG A 874 23.64 10.99 5.81
C ARG A 874 24.81 10.35 6.56
N PHE A 875 24.79 10.27 7.89
CA PHE A 875 25.90 9.67 8.65
C PHE A 875 26.14 8.22 8.20
N PRO A 876 27.39 7.73 8.06
CA PRO A 876 27.64 6.51 7.33
C PRO A 876 27.61 5.27 8.25
N GLN A 877 27.26 4.13 7.67
CA GLN A 877 27.68 2.81 8.11
C GLN A 877 28.51 2.18 6.98
N VAL A 878 29.55 1.41 7.32
CA VAL A 878 30.62 1.05 6.36
C VAL A 878 31.05 -0.40 6.43
N SER A 879 31.59 -0.92 5.32
CA SER A 879 32.33 -2.19 5.27
C SER A 879 33.64 -2.04 4.50
N ASN A 880 34.71 -2.58 5.08
CA ASN A 880 36.10 -2.51 4.58
C ASN A 880 36.67 -1.09 4.41
N ILE A 881 35.94 -0.06 4.85
CA ILE A 881 36.43 1.30 5.08
C ILE A 881 36.70 1.41 6.58
N LYS A 882 37.81 2.05 6.95
CA LYS A 882 38.01 2.61 8.30
C LYS A 882 38.39 4.07 8.18
N PHE A 883 37.81 4.94 9.02
CA PHE A 883 38.16 6.36 9.03
C PHE A 883 38.12 6.99 10.42
N GLU A 884 38.93 8.04 10.58
CA GLU A 884 38.98 8.92 11.74
C GLU A 884 38.47 10.30 11.34
N TYR A 885 37.60 10.91 12.15
CA TYR A 885 37.08 12.27 11.89
C TYR A 885 37.11 13.16 13.13
N ASP A 886 37.37 14.45 12.90
CA ASP A 886 37.41 15.50 13.91
C ASP A 886 36.18 16.41 13.74
N ALA A 887 35.25 16.32 14.69
CA ALA A 887 34.02 17.10 14.68
C ALA A 887 34.25 18.61 14.89
N GLY A 888 35.40 19.01 15.44
CA GLY A 888 35.77 20.42 15.65
C GLY A 888 36.21 21.14 14.37
N LYS A 889 36.53 20.40 13.30
CA LYS A 889 36.93 21.00 12.02
C LYS A 889 35.74 21.48 11.18
N PRO A 890 35.96 22.45 10.26
CA PRO A 890 34.96 22.85 9.28
C PRO A 890 34.46 21.66 8.44
N PRO A 891 33.15 21.61 8.11
CA PRO A 891 32.61 20.62 7.17
C PRO A 891 33.37 20.63 5.83
N GLY A 892 33.65 19.46 5.26
CA GLY A 892 34.52 19.34 4.07
C GLY A 892 36.03 19.33 4.39
N SER A 893 36.41 19.26 5.67
CA SER A 893 37.78 19.01 6.13
C SER A 893 37.80 18.28 7.49
N ARG A 894 36.79 17.45 7.76
CA ARG A 894 36.61 16.71 9.02
C ARG A 894 37.31 15.37 9.03
N ILE A 895 37.51 14.71 7.89
CA ILE A 895 38.23 13.43 7.82
C ILE A 895 39.72 13.68 8.11
N VAL A 896 40.25 12.92 9.08
CA VAL A 896 41.65 12.99 9.53
C VAL A 896 42.47 11.90 8.85
N SER A 897 41.92 10.69 8.78
CA SER A 897 42.52 9.55 8.08
C SER A 897 41.41 8.66 7.54
N ALA A 898 41.66 7.98 6.41
CA ALA A 898 40.75 6.99 5.85
C ALA A 898 41.54 5.89 5.10
N SER A 899 41.09 4.65 5.24
CA SER A 899 41.68 3.47 4.60
C SER A 899 40.61 2.53 4.04
N ILE A 900 40.95 1.81 2.96
CA ILE A 900 40.12 0.76 2.35
C ILE A 900 40.94 -0.52 2.29
N GLY A 901 40.45 -1.60 2.89
CA GLY A 901 41.17 -2.88 2.96
C GLY A 901 42.40 -2.86 3.89
N GLY A 902 42.51 -1.86 4.76
CA GLY A 902 43.66 -1.62 5.65
C GLY A 902 44.68 -0.62 5.10
N GLU A 903 44.74 -0.42 3.79
CA GLU A 903 45.62 0.54 3.13
C GLU A 903 44.96 1.93 3.00
N PRO A 904 45.72 3.05 3.10
CA PRO A 904 45.17 4.40 2.88
C PRO A 904 44.44 4.55 1.53
N ILE A 905 43.43 5.42 1.48
CA ILE A 905 42.70 5.68 0.22
C ILE A 905 43.63 6.35 -0.81
N ASP A 906 43.86 5.67 -1.93
CA ASP A 906 44.47 6.26 -3.12
C ASP A 906 43.39 7.06 -3.86
N LEU A 907 43.48 8.39 -3.78
CA LEU A 907 42.48 9.32 -4.32
C LEU A 907 42.30 9.20 -5.85
N ALA A 908 43.31 8.73 -6.58
CA ALA A 908 43.30 8.58 -8.04
C ALA A 908 42.87 7.18 -8.50
N LYS A 909 43.02 6.15 -7.66
CA LYS A 909 42.59 4.78 -7.94
C LYS A 909 41.06 4.70 -8.04
N LYS A 910 40.55 3.95 -9.03
CA LYS A 910 39.14 3.51 -9.07
C LYS A 910 38.92 2.32 -8.13
N TYR A 911 37.86 2.37 -7.34
CA TYR A 911 37.37 1.32 -6.44
C TYR A 911 35.94 0.90 -6.83
N VAL A 912 35.58 -0.35 -6.54
CA VAL A 912 34.20 -0.85 -6.60
C VAL A 912 33.51 -0.62 -5.26
N LEU A 913 32.58 0.34 -5.24
CA LEU A 913 31.77 0.68 -4.08
C LEU A 913 30.38 0.06 -4.19
N VAL A 914 29.96 -0.67 -3.15
CA VAL A 914 28.58 -1.12 -2.98
C VAL A 914 27.81 -0.09 -2.16
N THR A 915 26.64 0.34 -2.64
CA THR A 915 25.83 1.38 -1.96
C THR A 915 24.34 1.22 -2.31
N ARG A 916 23.52 2.24 -2.07
CA ARG A 916 22.09 2.28 -2.41
C ARG A 916 21.80 3.20 -3.60
N GLY A 917 20.78 2.88 -4.38
CA GLY A 917 20.28 3.74 -5.48
C GLY A 917 20.07 5.19 -5.01
N TYR A 918 19.42 5.39 -3.87
CA TYR A 918 19.26 6.70 -3.22
C TYR A 918 20.56 7.52 -3.11
N MET A 919 21.69 6.89 -2.78
CA MET A 919 23.00 7.57 -2.68
C MET A 919 23.65 7.78 -4.05
N ALA A 920 23.48 6.83 -4.98
CA ALA A 920 23.90 6.95 -6.37
C ALA A 920 23.12 8.03 -7.16
N ARG A 921 21.91 8.40 -6.69
CA ARG A 921 21.10 9.54 -7.16
C ARG A 921 21.38 10.85 -6.38
N GLY A 922 22.54 10.95 -5.71
CA GLY A 922 23.03 12.14 -4.99
C GLY A 922 22.27 12.54 -3.72
N LYS A 923 21.25 11.78 -3.28
CA LYS A 923 20.41 12.15 -2.12
C LYS A 923 21.21 12.13 -0.82
N ASP A 924 20.70 12.79 0.22
CA ASP A 924 21.46 13.10 1.46
C ASP A 924 22.79 13.89 1.23
N GLY A 925 22.97 14.52 0.07
CA GLY A 925 24.16 15.28 -0.31
C GLY A 925 25.34 14.41 -0.79
N TYR A 926 25.06 13.18 -1.23
CA TYR A 926 26.07 12.26 -1.77
C TYR A 926 26.40 12.54 -3.25
N ASP A 927 26.48 13.82 -3.63
CA ASP A 927 26.71 14.26 -5.02
C ASP A 927 28.01 13.71 -5.64
N SER A 928 29.02 13.39 -4.82
CA SER A 928 30.26 12.74 -5.28
C SER A 928 30.06 11.30 -5.78
N LEU A 929 28.94 10.66 -5.42
CA LEU A 929 28.57 9.30 -5.84
C LEU A 929 27.57 9.30 -7.00
N LEU A 930 27.20 10.48 -7.52
CA LEU A 930 26.20 10.62 -8.58
C LEU A 930 26.62 9.83 -9.84
N VAL A 931 25.72 8.98 -10.34
CA VAL A 931 25.98 8.13 -11.52
C VAL A 931 25.87 8.88 -12.84
N GLU A 932 26.59 8.40 -13.87
CA GLU A 932 26.61 9.00 -15.21
C GLU A 932 25.21 9.22 -15.83
N PRO A 933 24.20 8.32 -15.71
CA PRO A 933 22.84 8.56 -16.21
C PRO A 933 22.11 9.74 -15.55
N GLU A 934 22.40 10.04 -14.29
CA GLU A 934 21.86 11.18 -13.53
C GLU A 934 22.72 12.45 -13.69
N GLY A 935 23.70 12.43 -14.61
CA GLY A 935 24.59 13.57 -14.91
C GLY A 935 25.85 13.66 -14.03
N GLY A 936 26.16 12.60 -13.27
CA GLY A 936 27.35 12.52 -12.42
C GLY A 936 28.59 11.91 -13.11
N THR A 937 29.45 11.25 -12.32
CA THR A 937 30.73 10.68 -12.77
C THR A 937 31.00 9.26 -12.26
N ALA A 938 30.08 8.66 -11.53
CA ALA A 938 30.19 7.27 -11.09
C ALA A 938 29.75 6.30 -12.20
N GLU A 939 30.65 5.40 -12.58
CA GLU A 939 30.44 4.35 -13.59
C GLU A 939 29.57 3.24 -12.96
N GLU A 940 28.37 3.00 -13.49
CA GLU A 940 27.45 2.00 -12.94
C GLU A 940 27.82 0.57 -13.37
N ILE A 941 27.95 -0.35 -12.41
CA ILE A 941 28.27 -1.78 -12.63
C ILE A 941 27.01 -2.64 -12.44
N VAL A 942 26.18 -2.32 -11.44
CA VAL A 942 24.88 -2.94 -11.19
C VAL A 942 23.87 -1.83 -10.97
N SER A 943 22.97 -1.66 -11.94
CA SER A 943 21.91 -0.67 -11.92
C SER A 943 20.78 -1.01 -10.95
N GLU A 944 19.94 -0.03 -10.64
CA GLU A 944 18.77 -0.21 -9.77
C GLU A 944 17.84 -1.33 -10.25
N GLU A 945 17.65 -1.48 -11.57
CA GLU A 945 16.85 -2.56 -12.18
C GLU A 945 17.41 -3.97 -11.90
N ASN A 946 18.72 -4.08 -11.64
CA ASN A 946 19.45 -5.33 -11.40
C ASN A 946 19.89 -5.48 -9.92
N GLY A 947 19.60 -4.47 -9.10
CA GLY A 947 19.99 -4.40 -7.69
C GLY A 947 19.04 -5.18 -6.78
N ILE A 948 19.59 -5.81 -5.74
CA ILE A 948 18.81 -6.62 -4.79
C ILE A 948 18.48 -5.78 -3.55
N LEU A 949 17.23 -5.84 -3.10
CA LEU A 949 16.79 -5.15 -1.88
C LEU A 949 17.52 -5.68 -0.63
N ILE A 950 17.93 -4.79 0.27
CA ILE A 950 18.59 -5.16 1.55
C ILE A 950 17.76 -6.17 2.33
N SER A 951 16.43 -5.99 2.40
CA SER A 951 15.53 -6.91 3.10
C SER A 951 15.43 -8.29 2.44
N MET A 952 15.71 -8.43 1.13
CA MET A 952 15.83 -9.72 0.44
C MET A 952 17.20 -10.35 0.66
N MET A 953 18.27 -9.53 0.62
CA MET A 953 19.65 -9.98 0.82
C MET A 953 19.85 -10.54 2.25
N LEU A 954 19.31 -9.86 3.26
CA LEU A 954 19.27 -10.34 4.65
C LEU A 954 18.48 -11.64 4.80
N ARG A 955 17.30 -11.76 4.14
CA ARG A 955 16.53 -13.00 4.12
C ARG A 955 17.35 -14.15 3.54
N GLN A 956 17.95 -13.98 2.36
CA GLN A 956 18.77 -15.03 1.72
C GLN A 956 19.99 -15.42 2.58
N TYR A 957 20.65 -14.44 3.23
CA TYR A 957 21.73 -14.70 4.18
C TYR A 957 21.28 -15.59 5.34
N PHE A 958 20.24 -15.21 6.09
CA PHE A 958 19.76 -16.02 7.22
C PHE A 958 19.22 -17.39 6.79
N MET A 959 18.62 -17.48 5.60
CA MET A 959 18.17 -18.75 5.03
C MET A 959 19.33 -19.68 4.64
N SER A 960 20.49 -19.14 4.28
CA SER A 960 21.72 -19.93 4.06
C SER A 960 22.41 -20.37 5.36
N LEU A 961 22.13 -19.70 6.49
CA LEU A 961 22.55 -20.14 7.83
C LEU A 961 21.69 -21.30 8.39
N LYS A 962 20.45 -21.47 7.91
CA LYS A 962 19.60 -22.64 8.16
C LYS A 962 20.18 -23.84 7.39
N VAL A 963 20.28 -25.01 8.03
CA VAL A 963 20.89 -26.19 7.39
C VAL A 963 20.03 -26.64 6.20
N MET A 964 20.56 -26.47 4.99
CA MET A 964 19.76 -26.44 3.76
C MET A 964 19.30 -27.82 3.31
N GLY A 965 17.97 -28.05 3.31
CA GLY A 965 17.34 -29.24 2.73
C GLY A 965 15.95 -29.02 2.08
N GLN A 966 15.37 -27.82 2.17
CA GLN A 966 13.96 -27.54 1.84
C GLN A 966 13.77 -26.39 0.83
N TRP A 967 14.63 -26.29 -0.19
CA TRP A 967 14.38 -25.38 -1.32
C TRP A 967 14.44 -26.16 -2.64
N LYS A 968 13.28 -26.39 -3.26
CA LYS A 968 13.11 -27.15 -4.51
C LYS A 968 13.90 -26.58 -5.70
N HIS A 969 14.40 -25.34 -5.61
CA HIS A 969 15.21 -24.66 -6.63
C HIS A 969 16.58 -24.15 -6.14
N TRP A 970 17.09 -24.59 -4.98
CA TRP A 970 18.41 -24.15 -4.50
C TRP A 970 19.55 -24.84 -5.27
N GLY A 971 19.84 -24.31 -6.45
CA GLY A 971 20.88 -24.83 -7.33
C GLY A 971 22.29 -24.71 -6.73
N ALA A 972 23.18 -25.62 -7.13
CA ALA A 972 24.56 -25.68 -6.62
C ALA A 972 25.37 -24.38 -6.80
N SER A 973 24.99 -23.50 -7.73
CA SER A 973 25.62 -22.16 -7.85
C SER A 973 25.22 -21.22 -6.72
N MET A 974 23.93 -21.12 -6.37
CA MET A 974 23.48 -20.33 -5.21
C MET A 974 24.07 -20.88 -3.91
N GLY A 975 24.17 -22.21 -3.79
CA GLY A 975 24.83 -22.86 -2.67
C GLY A 975 26.31 -22.49 -2.54
N ARG A 976 27.08 -22.44 -3.64
CA ARG A 976 28.48 -21.96 -3.59
C ARG A 976 28.55 -20.48 -3.19
N HIS A 977 27.77 -19.62 -3.85
CA HIS A 977 27.74 -18.18 -3.59
C HIS A 977 27.43 -17.85 -2.12
N TRP A 978 26.31 -18.36 -1.59
CA TRP A 978 25.92 -18.04 -0.23
C TRP A 978 26.77 -18.73 0.84
N ASN A 979 27.39 -19.89 0.55
CA ASN A 979 28.45 -20.43 1.41
C ASN A 979 29.68 -19.51 1.46
N GLU A 980 30.08 -18.93 0.33
CA GLU A 980 31.21 -18.00 0.25
C GLU A 980 30.90 -16.67 0.98
N VAL A 981 29.73 -16.08 0.75
CA VAL A 981 29.26 -14.88 1.49
C VAL A 981 29.21 -15.17 2.99
N THR A 982 28.60 -16.28 3.40
CA THR A 982 28.53 -16.71 4.82
C THR A 982 29.91 -16.93 5.44
N SER A 983 30.86 -17.51 4.68
CA SER A 983 32.22 -17.72 5.17
C SER A 983 33.03 -16.43 5.27
N LYS A 984 32.76 -15.42 4.44
CA LYS A 984 33.42 -14.11 4.48
C LYS A 984 32.84 -13.24 5.61
N VAL A 985 31.52 -13.07 5.68
CA VAL A 985 30.82 -12.34 6.76
C VAL A 985 31.14 -12.98 8.12
N GLY A 986 31.18 -14.31 8.18
CA GLY A 986 31.50 -15.08 9.38
C GLY A 986 32.92 -14.88 9.96
N ALA A 987 33.83 -14.22 9.23
CA ALA A 987 35.15 -13.85 9.75
C ALA A 987 35.11 -12.61 10.65
N ASN A 988 34.25 -11.63 10.32
CA ASN A 988 34.08 -10.38 11.09
C ASN A 988 33.00 -10.54 12.17
N HIS A 989 31.95 -11.29 11.85
CA HIS A 989 30.76 -11.48 12.68
C HIS A 989 30.54 -12.98 12.91
N PRO A 990 31.15 -13.56 13.96
CA PRO A 990 31.13 -15.00 14.19
C PRO A 990 29.70 -15.51 14.38
N HIS A 991 29.47 -16.75 13.94
CA HIS A 991 28.19 -17.43 14.08
C HIS A 991 28.35 -18.78 14.79
N TYR A 992 27.45 -19.05 15.74
CA TYR A 992 27.46 -20.25 16.56
C TYR A 992 26.77 -21.40 15.83
N LYS A 993 27.35 -22.60 15.89
CA LYS A 993 26.78 -23.79 15.26
C LYS A 993 25.65 -24.37 16.13
N PRO A 994 24.60 -24.96 15.54
CA PRO A 994 23.63 -25.75 16.30
C PRO A 994 24.31 -26.90 17.05
N CYS A 995 23.91 -27.10 18.30
CA CYS A 995 24.26 -28.30 19.05
C CYS A 995 23.40 -29.48 18.58
N SER A 996 24.03 -30.64 18.36
CA SER A 996 23.27 -31.87 18.13
C SER A 996 22.56 -32.31 19.43
N PRO A 997 21.30 -32.80 19.37
CA PRO A 997 20.54 -33.15 20.57
C PRO A 997 21.05 -34.45 21.22
N THR A 998 22.13 -34.34 22.00
CA THR A 998 22.65 -35.46 22.81
C THR A 998 21.73 -35.78 23.97
N ARG A 999 21.03 -36.92 23.89
CA ARG A 999 20.32 -37.54 25.03
C ARG A 999 21.28 -37.91 26.16
N THR A 1000 21.54 -36.99 27.08
CA THR A 1000 22.26 -37.29 28.33
C THR A 1000 21.29 -37.88 29.36
N ASN A 1001 21.34 -39.20 29.54
CA ASN A 1001 20.74 -39.83 30.72
C ASN A 1001 21.42 -39.30 31.98
N MET A 1002 20.69 -38.63 32.87
CA MET A 1002 21.13 -38.36 34.23
C MET A 1002 20.11 -38.85 35.25
N SER A 1003 20.61 -39.51 36.29
CA SER A 1003 19.86 -40.14 37.37
C SER A 1003 19.49 -39.15 38.48
N THR A 1004 18.32 -39.32 39.09
CA THR A 1004 17.82 -38.54 40.23
C THR A 1004 18.53 -38.86 41.55
N PRO A 1005 19.03 -37.85 42.29
CA PRO A 1005 19.22 -37.88 43.74
C PRO A 1005 17.95 -37.44 44.50
N SER A 1006 17.97 -37.57 45.83
CA SER A 1006 16.77 -37.62 46.69
C SER A 1006 16.28 -36.28 47.26
N GLU A 1007 15.05 -36.33 47.78
CA GLU A 1007 14.30 -35.27 48.46
C GLU A 1007 15.01 -34.68 49.69
N ASN A 1008 14.81 -33.36 49.90
CA ASN A 1008 14.23 -32.81 51.14
C ASN A 1008 14.00 -31.29 51.00
N GLY A 1009 12.75 -30.81 51.13
CA GLY A 1009 12.47 -29.38 51.38
C GLY A 1009 11.61 -28.59 50.38
N GLY A 1010 10.36 -29.01 50.14
CA GLY A 1010 9.30 -28.14 49.59
C GLY A 1010 9.05 -28.17 48.07
N TRP A 1011 8.11 -27.33 47.62
CA TRP A 1011 7.59 -27.18 46.23
C TRP A 1011 6.55 -28.21 45.70
N ASP A 1012 6.07 -29.15 46.51
CA ASP A 1012 5.25 -30.31 46.06
C ASP A 1012 3.89 -30.07 45.35
N ASN A 1013 3.34 -28.86 45.34
CA ASN A 1013 2.01 -28.58 44.77
C ASN A 1013 1.99 -28.40 43.23
N TRP A 1014 3.11 -28.64 42.53
CA TRP A 1014 3.25 -28.48 41.07
C TRP A 1014 3.46 -29.84 40.35
N LYS A 1015 2.42 -30.68 40.27
CA LYS A 1015 2.51 -32.00 39.59
C LYS A 1015 1.88 -31.99 38.18
N PRO A 1016 2.48 -32.66 37.16
CA PRO A 1016 2.26 -32.31 35.76
C PRO A 1016 0.92 -32.77 35.17
N GLU A 1017 0.28 -33.78 35.77
CA GLU A 1017 -0.92 -34.42 35.19
C GLU A 1017 -2.10 -33.46 35.04
N LYS A 1018 -2.37 -32.61 36.04
CA LYS A 1018 -3.49 -31.64 36.01
C LYS A 1018 -3.26 -30.46 35.06
N ILE A 1019 -2.03 -30.23 34.61
CA ILE A 1019 -1.68 -29.17 33.65
C ILE A 1019 -2.05 -29.57 32.21
N ARG A 1020 -2.35 -30.87 31.95
CA ARG A 1020 -2.44 -31.39 30.58
C ARG A 1020 -3.71 -31.04 29.78
N GLU A 1021 -4.81 -30.58 30.38
CA GLU A 1021 -6.14 -30.65 29.73
C GLU A 1021 -6.60 -29.44 28.87
N ARG A 1022 -5.91 -28.29 28.90
CA ARG A 1022 -6.29 -27.08 28.12
C ARG A 1022 -5.22 -26.77 27.04
N ARG A 1023 -5.64 -26.59 25.78
CA ARG A 1023 -4.92 -27.06 24.56
C ARG A 1023 -4.80 -25.96 23.45
N CYS A 1024 -3.83 -26.10 22.53
CA CYS A 1024 -3.53 -25.40 21.23
C CYS A 1024 -4.12 -23.99 20.94
N SER A 1025 -3.38 -23.00 20.44
CA SER A 1025 -2.85 -23.04 19.06
C SER A 1025 -1.84 -21.94 18.69
N VAL A 1026 -0.69 -22.32 18.13
CA VAL A 1026 -0.06 -21.89 16.85
C VAL A 1026 1.20 -22.79 16.67
N THR A 1027 1.71 -22.92 15.44
CA THR A 1027 2.50 -24.08 14.99
C THR A 1027 4.02 -23.88 14.92
N ASN A 1028 4.74 -25.00 14.84
CA ASN A 1028 6.19 -25.06 14.62
C ASN A 1028 6.50 -25.59 13.20
N LEU A 1029 7.77 -25.53 12.79
CA LEU A 1029 8.21 -25.90 11.43
C LEU A 1029 8.34 -27.42 11.20
N GLU A 1030 7.26 -28.06 10.73
CA GLU A 1030 7.32 -29.32 9.99
C GLU A 1030 6.56 -29.17 8.66
N GLU A 1031 7.15 -29.63 7.55
CA GLU A 1031 6.47 -29.71 6.25
C GLU A 1031 5.85 -31.11 6.09
N SER A 1032 4.52 -31.19 6.08
CA SER A 1032 3.79 -32.37 5.63
C SER A 1032 2.54 -31.93 4.85
N ASP A 1033 2.57 -32.10 3.53
CA ASP A 1033 1.45 -31.82 2.62
C ASP A 1033 0.33 -32.87 2.76
N SER A 1034 -0.36 -32.91 3.90
CA SER A 1034 -1.55 -33.74 4.12
C SER A 1034 -2.35 -33.35 5.37
N GLU A 1035 -3.62 -32.97 5.22
CA GLU A 1035 -4.80 -33.77 5.61
C GLU A 1035 -6.08 -32.91 5.71
N SER A 1036 -7.24 -33.57 5.59
CA SER A 1036 -8.59 -33.00 5.73
C SER A 1036 -8.98 -32.76 7.20
N GLU A 1037 -10.10 -32.06 7.41
CA GLU A 1037 -10.48 -31.50 8.72
C GLU A 1037 -10.83 -32.52 9.84
N GLY A 1038 -10.70 -32.05 11.10
CA GLY A 1038 -11.00 -32.81 12.32
C GLY A 1038 -11.36 -31.88 13.49
N GLU A 1039 -12.65 -31.56 13.60
CA GLU A 1039 -13.26 -30.47 14.36
C GLU A 1039 -12.92 -30.27 15.86
N THR A 1040 -13.10 -29.02 16.32
CA THR A 1040 -13.50 -28.61 17.70
C THR A 1040 -13.01 -29.37 18.95
N THR A 1041 -11.69 -29.43 19.24
CA THR A 1041 -11.19 -29.34 20.65
C THR A 1041 -9.68 -29.07 20.72
N ARG A 1042 -9.12 -28.31 21.66
CA ARG A 1042 -9.35 -26.90 22.04
C ARG A 1042 -8.02 -26.19 21.65
N ARG A 1043 -7.89 -24.93 21.24
CA ARG A 1043 -8.57 -23.66 21.53
C ARG A 1043 -8.07 -22.97 22.84
N ARG A 1044 -6.84 -22.45 22.72
CA ARG A 1044 -6.04 -21.37 23.36
C ARG A 1044 -5.33 -21.55 24.72
N GLY A 1045 -5.15 -22.76 25.26
CA GLY A 1045 -4.50 -23.00 26.57
C GLY A 1045 -2.95 -23.07 26.59
N ARG A 1046 -2.41 -24.30 26.45
CA ARG A 1046 -1.00 -24.73 26.69
C ARG A 1046 0.17 -23.97 26.04
N VAL A 1047 -0.07 -22.87 25.31
CA VAL A 1047 0.83 -22.36 24.25
C VAL A 1047 1.70 -21.17 24.68
N VAL A 1048 1.33 -20.44 25.74
CA VAL A 1048 2.15 -19.32 26.26
C VAL A 1048 2.97 -19.73 27.51
N GLU A 1049 2.42 -20.57 28.39
CA GLU A 1049 3.05 -20.92 29.67
C GLU A 1049 4.33 -21.79 29.58
N HIS A 1050 4.65 -22.33 28.40
CA HIS A 1050 5.95 -22.98 28.15
C HIS A 1050 7.00 -21.99 27.64
N LEU A 1051 6.57 -20.98 26.88
CA LEU A 1051 7.39 -19.88 26.35
C LEU A 1051 8.04 -19.11 27.52
N ASP A 1052 7.26 -18.82 28.55
CA ASP A 1052 7.71 -18.12 29.76
C ASP A 1052 8.66 -18.95 30.64
N LYS A 1053 8.62 -20.30 30.61
CA LYS A 1053 9.32 -21.10 31.64
C LYS A 1053 10.81 -21.33 31.44
N GLU A 1054 11.35 -21.17 30.22
CA GLU A 1054 12.80 -21.04 30.01
C GLU A 1054 13.25 -19.65 29.53
N ILE A 1055 12.32 -18.74 29.22
CA ILE A 1055 12.46 -17.33 29.63
C ILE A 1055 12.73 -17.24 31.15
N GLN A 1056 12.21 -18.18 31.93
CA GLN A 1056 12.54 -18.36 33.35
C GLN A 1056 13.63 -19.42 33.61
N ILE A 1057 14.50 -19.65 32.65
CA ILE A 1057 15.94 -19.72 32.90
C ILE A 1057 16.66 -18.80 31.89
N MET A 1058 16.13 -17.59 31.58
CA MET A 1058 16.89 -16.44 31.01
C MET A 1058 18.04 -16.22 31.96
N ARG A 1059 19.18 -16.88 31.69
CA ARG A 1059 19.99 -17.48 32.77
C ARG A 1059 20.28 -16.37 33.78
N ARG A 1060 19.54 -16.32 34.90
CA ARG A 1060 19.45 -17.32 35.98
C ARG A 1060 20.86 -17.93 36.15
N VAL A 1061 21.84 -17.05 36.42
CA VAL A 1061 21.63 -15.65 36.89
C VAL A 1061 22.26 -14.60 35.97
N PHE A 1062 21.50 -13.51 35.76
CA PHE A 1062 21.84 -12.31 34.99
C PHE A 1062 23.08 -11.68 35.63
N GLY A 1063 24.23 -12.10 35.12
CA GLY A 1063 25.42 -12.27 35.95
C GLY A 1063 25.21 -13.29 37.10
N LYS A 1064 25.88 -14.44 37.03
CA LYS A 1064 26.35 -15.16 38.22
C LYS A 1064 27.88 -15.32 38.13
N TRP A 1065 28.63 -14.27 37.82
CA TRP A 1065 28.71 -13.15 38.79
C TRP A 1065 28.24 -11.77 38.30
N ALA A 1066 29.06 -10.90 37.67
CA ALA A 1066 28.85 -9.44 37.47
C ALA A 1066 28.69 -8.60 38.77
N ARG A 1067 27.80 -9.07 39.65
CA ARG A 1067 28.09 -9.40 41.07
C ARG A 1067 29.55 -9.91 41.26
N LEU A 1068 30.01 -10.08 42.50
CA LEU A 1068 31.44 -10.42 42.96
C LEU A 1068 32.20 -9.08 42.51
N ALA A 1069 32.48 -8.85 41.22
CA ALA A 1069 33.52 -7.91 40.76
C ALA A 1069 33.10 -6.44 40.86
N GLY A 1070 31.83 -6.14 40.54
CA GLY A 1070 31.28 -4.79 40.49
C GLY A 1070 31.62 -4.05 39.20
N ILE A 1071 30.57 -3.69 38.43
CA ILE A 1071 30.62 -2.81 37.23
C ILE A 1071 31.32 -3.48 36.03
N GLU A 1072 30.99 -3.26 34.74
CA GLU A 1072 29.73 -2.86 34.07
C GLU A 1072 29.61 -3.73 32.79
N SER A 1073 28.40 -4.02 32.31
CA SER A 1073 28.16 -4.69 31.02
C SER A 1073 27.81 -3.67 29.93
N LYS A 1074 28.28 -3.89 28.69
CA LYS A 1074 28.08 -2.97 27.56
C LYS A 1074 27.20 -3.58 26.46
N VAL A 1075 26.72 -2.71 25.58
CA VAL A 1075 26.05 -3.14 24.34
C VAL A 1075 27.07 -3.90 23.47
N ALA A 1076 26.65 -5.06 22.94
CA ALA A 1076 27.44 -5.98 22.13
C ALA A 1076 28.59 -6.75 22.83
N ASP A 1077 28.50 -7.00 24.15
CA ASP A 1077 29.31 -8.04 24.81
C ASP A 1077 29.02 -9.44 24.23
N GLU A 1078 30.04 -10.24 23.90
CA GLU A 1078 29.90 -11.56 23.27
C GLU A 1078 29.51 -12.67 24.28
N LEU A 1079 28.44 -13.42 23.99
CA LEU A 1079 28.11 -14.68 24.68
C LEU A 1079 29.04 -15.83 24.24
N LYS A 1080 29.33 -16.77 25.14
CA LYS A 1080 30.20 -17.91 24.85
C LYS A 1080 29.43 -19.09 24.26
N ALA A 1081 30.14 -19.99 23.59
CA ALA A 1081 29.60 -21.13 22.83
C ALA A 1081 28.89 -22.24 23.64
N GLY A 1082 28.50 -21.98 24.89
CA GLY A 1082 27.62 -22.82 25.71
C GLY A 1082 26.50 -22.03 26.41
N GLU A 1083 26.29 -20.76 26.01
CA GLU A 1083 25.30 -19.85 26.59
C GLU A 1083 24.15 -19.55 25.60
N VAL A 1084 24.22 -20.10 24.38
CA VAL A 1084 23.25 -19.95 23.29
C VAL A 1084 22.96 -21.32 22.69
N GLU A 1085 21.71 -21.79 22.80
CA GLU A 1085 21.25 -23.05 22.21
C GLU A 1085 20.14 -22.77 21.18
N VAL A 1086 20.44 -23.05 19.91
CA VAL A 1086 19.48 -23.03 18.80
C VAL A 1086 19.74 -24.26 17.95
N ASP A 1087 18.72 -25.11 17.78
CA ASP A 1087 18.82 -26.41 17.12
C ASP A 1087 18.62 -26.33 15.60
N TRP A 1088 17.78 -25.39 15.12
CA TRP A 1088 17.38 -25.30 13.71
C TRP A 1088 18.19 -24.33 12.83
N THR A 1089 18.99 -23.42 13.41
CA THR A 1089 19.81 -22.44 12.65
C THR A 1089 21.03 -21.94 13.42
N ARG A 1090 21.99 -21.34 12.72
CA ARG A 1090 23.16 -20.68 13.32
C ARG A 1090 22.80 -19.29 13.85
N ALA A 1091 23.14 -19.00 15.10
CA ALA A 1091 22.98 -17.66 15.67
C ALA A 1091 24.16 -16.76 15.31
N ILE A 1092 23.91 -15.51 14.88
CA ILE A 1092 24.95 -14.50 14.57
C ILE A 1092 25.32 -13.65 15.80
N ALA A 1093 26.57 -13.17 15.87
CA ALA A 1093 26.97 -12.10 16.79
C ALA A 1093 27.69 -10.94 16.05
N PRO A 1094 26.94 -9.98 15.49
CA PRO A 1094 27.49 -8.72 15.01
C PRO A 1094 28.05 -7.87 16.14
N ARG A 1095 29.17 -7.18 15.87
CA ARG A 1095 29.86 -6.30 16.82
C ARG A 1095 30.35 -5.01 16.16
N VAL A 1096 30.67 -4.04 17.01
CA VAL A 1096 31.41 -2.82 16.65
C VAL A 1096 32.90 -3.16 16.60
N GLU A 1097 33.63 -2.66 15.60
CA GLU A 1097 35.02 -3.01 15.30
C GLU A 1097 35.96 -1.78 15.24
N GLY A 1098 35.44 -0.57 15.41
CA GLY A 1098 36.25 0.66 15.33
C GLY A 1098 36.63 1.00 13.89
N ARG A 1099 35.66 0.80 12.98
CA ARG A 1099 35.63 1.27 11.59
C ARG A 1099 35.38 2.78 11.53
N ILE A 1100 34.58 3.33 12.45
CA ILE A 1100 34.29 4.77 12.52
C ILE A 1100 34.77 5.32 13.86
N ILE A 1101 35.80 6.17 13.82
CA ILE A 1101 36.42 6.76 15.01
C ILE A 1101 36.22 8.28 14.98
N ARG A 1102 35.56 8.83 16.00
CA ARG A 1102 35.67 10.26 16.31
C ARG A 1102 36.96 10.46 17.09
N VAL A 1103 37.82 11.36 16.62
CA VAL A 1103 38.87 11.95 17.45
C VAL A 1103 38.36 13.28 18.01
N ASP A 1104 38.55 13.50 19.30
CA ASP A 1104 38.32 14.81 19.90
C ASP A 1104 39.57 15.66 19.69
N GLY A 1105 39.41 16.80 19.03
CA GLY A 1105 40.49 17.78 18.84
C GLY A 1105 41.03 18.26 20.19
N GLY A 1106 42.26 17.84 20.52
CA GLY A 1106 42.86 18.12 21.82
C GLY A 1106 43.24 19.59 22.01
N ASN A 1107 42.88 20.12 23.19
CA ASN A 1107 43.52 21.28 23.83
C ASN A 1107 44.44 20.75 24.96
#